data_AF-A0A976CQ67-F1
#
_entry.id   AF-A0A976CQ67-F1
#
_cell.length_a   1.000
_cell.length_b   1.000
_cell.length_c   1.000
_cell.angle_alpha   90.00
_cell.angle_beta   90.00
_cell.angle_gamma   90.00
#
_symmetry.space_group_name_H-M   'P 1'
#
loop_
_entity.id
_entity.type
_entity.pdbx_description
1 polymer ?
#
loop_
_entity_poly.entity_id
_entity_poly.type
_entity_poly.pdbx_seq_one_letter_code
_entity_poly.pdbx_strand_id
1 'polypeptide(L)'
;MRIPTTTYRIQFHAGFNFESAKQILSYLEELGITDVYASPIFKARKGSSHGYDVVDSNQLNPELGTSENFEALTYEIKKRNMGWLQDIVPNHMAYDTQNLLLLDVLEHGPDSDYFDYFDIEWNHAYEHLRGRVLAPLLGNFYGECLENGEIQLKYSEIGLTINYYSLKLPVRIESYANFISHNLGHLGRELGRRHPDFIKFLGILYLIKNTPSETKGKARYDQIAFVKGLLWELYNQNPIVQEFIEENINFFNGEKGNPESFNLLDSLLSEQFYRLSFWKVGAEEINYRRFFTVNELISVKVEEIKVFHKNHDLIFDMVEEGKFTGLRIDHIDGLYDPTEYLKRLRERVGDTYITVEKILEHEEDLPSYWPIEGTSGYDFLNYVNGVFCRCDREQQFSEIYQRFTRLNVPYEQLFLDKKGLIVEKNLAGDVDNLAQLLKNISGQSRQGNDFTRPGLEKALSAVLTIFPVYRTYINQEGLRESDRTYVKYAIAHAKELVPRLLKELKFIETVLLLEEEETLTTEQKEQRRHFVMKLQQLTGPLMAKGVEDTLLYVYYRLLSLNEVGGNPSQFGVSLADFHEFNKQQQAAWPHKMNATATHDTKRGEDVRARLNVLSEIPEEWEQQVRSWREVNSSKKVNFVNRMVPDTNDEYFLYQTLLGSFPFEGIENTDYVTRVKDYAIKAVREAKVYTAWLRPDNDYETGFMTFIDSVLEPSEQNQFFKKFLPFWKKVADYGIFNSLSQTLLKITAPGVPDIYQGTEFWDLSHVDPDNRRPVDFDRRIEVLRDIKQQAETDILQLIEDLMATREDARIKLFLTARVLEARKKYLEVFQSGDYRPLQVAGTFKDNVVAFARSFEDTTVIVIAPRFLAGIVKPEEMPIGKQVWKDTKLELSDKMPSVWKDAITNQPVESNGTLAIGDALSYFPAALLISQ
;
A
#
# COMPACT_ATOMS: atom_id res chain seq x y z
N MET A 1 28.34 5.80 -1.18
CA MET A 1 26.97 5.28 -1.41
C MET A 1 26.89 4.35 -2.62
N ARG A 2 26.12 3.24 -2.56
CA ARG A 2 25.74 2.41 -3.73
C ARG A 2 24.36 2.85 -4.21
N ILE A 3 24.25 3.29 -5.46
CA ILE A 3 22.96 3.62 -6.09
C ILE A 3 22.56 2.46 -7.00
N PRO A 4 21.35 1.88 -6.84
CA PRO A 4 20.88 0.85 -7.75
C PRO A 4 20.81 1.35 -9.20
N THR A 5 21.24 0.55 -10.16
CA THR A 5 20.97 0.85 -11.58
C THR A 5 19.56 0.43 -11.97
N THR A 6 19.05 -0.65 -11.35
CA THR A 6 17.71 -1.21 -11.52
C THR A 6 17.38 -2.07 -10.32
N THR A 7 16.15 -1.96 -9.81
CA THR A 7 15.63 -2.78 -8.72
C THR A 7 14.66 -3.84 -9.25
N TYR A 8 14.62 -4.99 -8.57
CA TYR A 8 13.61 -6.04 -8.83
C TYR A 8 12.88 -6.39 -7.53
N ARG A 9 11.58 -6.05 -7.44
CA ARG A 9 10.77 -6.26 -6.25
C ARG A 9 10.36 -7.72 -6.09
N ILE A 10 10.77 -8.35 -5.00
CA ILE A 10 10.40 -9.71 -4.61
C ILE A 10 9.47 -9.68 -3.40
N GLN A 11 8.34 -10.40 -3.50
CA GLN A 11 7.40 -10.67 -2.42
C GLN A 11 7.81 -11.95 -1.69
N PHE A 12 8.45 -11.81 -0.53
CA PHE A 12 8.81 -12.94 0.32
C PHE A 12 7.62 -13.43 1.13
N HIS A 13 7.38 -14.73 1.09
CA HIS A 13 6.40 -15.43 1.93
C HIS A 13 6.77 -16.91 2.02
N ALA A 14 6.01 -17.71 2.78
CA ALA A 14 6.31 -19.14 2.96
C ALA A 14 6.43 -19.95 1.65
N GLY A 15 5.77 -19.50 0.57
CA GLY A 15 5.81 -20.13 -0.75
C GLY A 15 6.90 -19.60 -1.69
N PHE A 16 7.53 -18.48 -1.36
CA PHE A 16 8.69 -17.91 -2.07
C PHE A 16 9.67 -17.35 -1.05
N ASN A 17 10.56 -18.22 -0.57
CA ASN A 17 11.40 -17.99 0.61
C ASN A 17 12.85 -17.67 0.22
N PHE A 18 13.78 -17.61 1.19
CA PHE A 18 15.18 -17.27 0.89
C PHE A 18 15.88 -18.25 -0.06
N GLU A 19 15.55 -19.54 -0.01
CA GLU A 19 16.12 -20.53 -0.93
C GLU A 19 15.56 -20.38 -2.34
N SER A 20 14.25 -20.12 -2.48
CA SER A 20 13.63 -19.81 -3.78
C SER A 20 14.24 -18.56 -4.41
N ALA A 21 14.43 -17.49 -3.64
CA ALA A 21 15.08 -16.27 -4.12
C ALA A 21 16.53 -16.52 -4.56
N LYS A 22 17.28 -17.36 -3.85
CA LYS A 22 18.66 -17.73 -4.21
C LYS A 22 18.73 -18.42 -5.58
N GLN A 23 17.74 -19.25 -5.92
CA GLN A 23 17.70 -19.99 -7.19
C GLN A 23 17.54 -19.08 -8.41
N ILE A 24 16.89 -17.92 -8.26
CA ILE A 24 16.65 -17.00 -9.38
C ILE A 24 17.74 -15.93 -9.55
N LEU A 25 18.75 -15.85 -8.68
CA LEU A 25 19.77 -14.78 -8.75
C LEU A 25 20.54 -14.77 -10.07
N SER A 26 20.84 -15.94 -10.64
CA SER A 26 21.51 -16.03 -11.95
C SER A 26 20.65 -15.39 -13.04
N TYR A 27 19.35 -15.62 -13.01
CA TYR A 27 18.39 -15.03 -13.94
C TYR A 27 18.32 -13.52 -13.79
N LEU A 28 18.23 -13.01 -12.56
CA LEU A 28 18.17 -11.58 -12.29
C LEU A 28 19.44 -10.87 -12.78
N GLU A 29 20.62 -11.43 -12.49
CA GLU A 29 21.90 -10.90 -13.00
C GLU A 29 21.94 -10.90 -14.52
N GLU A 30 21.52 -12.00 -15.15
CA GLU A 30 21.46 -12.14 -16.60
C GLU A 30 20.47 -11.18 -17.27
N LEU A 31 19.34 -10.89 -16.62
CA LEU A 31 18.35 -9.92 -17.09
C LEU A 31 18.90 -8.47 -17.02
N GLY A 32 19.89 -8.23 -16.16
CA GLY A 32 20.50 -6.91 -15.96
C GLY A 32 20.08 -6.22 -14.65
N ILE A 33 19.43 -6.94 -13.74
CA ILE A 33 19.07 -6.42 -12.41
C ILE A 33 20.34 -6.21 -11.59
N THR A 34 20.41 -5.10 -10.86
CA THR A 34 21.54 -4.81 -9.97
C THR A 34 21.19 -5.00 -8.50
N ASP A 35 19.94 -4.79 -8.10
CA ASP A 35 19.57 -4.80 -6.70
C ASP A 35 18.24 -5.56 -6.50
N VAL A 36 18.23 -6.48 -5.54
CA VAL A 36 16.99 -7.12 -5.06
C VAL A 36 16.27 -6.12 -4.18
N TYR A 37 15.03 -5.79 -4.51
CA TYR A 37 14.14 -5.03 -3.64
C TYR A 37 13.25 -6.02 -2.88
N ALA A 38 13.58 -6.28 -1.63
CA ALA A 38 12.89 -7.27 -0.81
C ALA A 38 11.69 -6.67 -0.07
N SER A 39 10.55 -7.35 -0.06
CA SER A 39 9.47 -7.10 0.91
C SER A 39 9.96 -7.25 2.35
N PRO A 40 9.19 -6.82 3.37
CA PRO A 40 9.58 -7.00 4.76
C PRO A 40 9.91 -8.46 5.09
N ILE A 41 11.09 -8.70 5.68
CA ILE A 41 11.60 -10.05 6.02
C ILE A 41 11.62 -10.32 7.53
N PHE A 42 11.17 -9.38 8.33
CA PHE A 42 11.11 -9.50 9.79
C PHE A 42 9.90 -10.32 10.20
N LYS A 43 9.94 -10.88 11.42
CA LYS A 43 8.91 -11.77 11.92
C LYS A 43 7.57 -11.04 11.96
N ALA A 44 6.68 -11.51 11.11
CA ALA A 44 5.29 -11.09 11.01
C ALA A 44 4.37 -12.14 11.63
N ARG A 45 3.05 -11.89 11.63
CA ARG A 45 2.09 -12.92 12.02
C ARG A 45 2.31 -14.18 11.20
N LYS A 46 2.25 -15.34 11.87
CA LYS A 46 2.27 -16.66 11.23
C LYS A 46 1.27 -16.73 10.06
N GLY A 47 1.73 -17.18 8.90
CA GLY A 47 0.92 -17.27 7.68
C GLY A 47 0.76 -15.95 6.92
N SER A 48 1.46 -14.87 7.32
CA SER A 48 1.48 -13.62 6.57
C SER A 48 2.04 -13.85 5.16
N SER A 49 1.34 -13.31 4.16
CA SER A 49 1.76 -13.36 2.76
C SER A 49 2.56 -12.12 2.32
N HIS A 50 2.79 -11.16 3.22
CA HIS A 50 3.32 -9.85 2.87
C HIS A 50 4.33 -9.25 3.86
N GLY A 51 4.33 -9.67 5.12
CA GLY A 51 5.32 -9.25 6.12
C GLY A 51 5.08 -7.89 6.80
N TYR A 52 4.17 -7.04 6.30
CA TYR A 52 3.82 -5.74 6.92
C TYR A 52 3.20 -5.82 8.33
N ASP A 53 2.61 -6.95 8.70
CA ASP A 53 2.03 -7.21 10.03
C ASP A 53 3.09 -7.74 11.00
N VAL A 54 4.13 -6.94 11.21
CA VAL A 54 5.32 -7.25 12.03
C VAL A 54 4.92 -7.48 13.50
N VAL A 55 5.44 -8.55 14.09
CA VAL A 55 5.32 -8.86 15.53
C VAL A 55 6.65 -8.77 16.26
N ASP A 56 7.77 -8.85 15.55
CA ASP A 56 9.12 -8.60 16.08
C ASP A 56 10.07 -8.13 14.96
N SER A 57 10.50 -6.87 15.04
CA SER A 57 11.43 -6.24 14.09
C SER A 57 12.89 -6.68 14.29
N ASN A 58 13.22 -7.38 15.38
CA ASN A 58 14.58 -7.87 15.68
C ASN A 58 14.74 -9.38 15.45
N GLN A 59 13.80 -10.00 14.73
CA GLN A 59 13.89 -11.39 14.34
C GLN A 59 13.56 -11.55 12.86
N LEU A 60 14.38 -12.29 12.11
CA LEU A 60 14.01 -12.73 10.76
C LEU A 60 12.77 -13.62 10.83
N ASN A 61 11.90 -13.52 9.82
CA ASN A 61 10.69 -14.33 9.78
C ASN A 61 11.06 -15.82 9.59
N PRO A 62 10.74 -16.70 10.55
CA PRO A 62 11.09 -18.12 10.45
C PRO A 62 10.38 -18.85 9.31
N GLU A 63 9.28 -18.32 8.76
CA GLU A 63 8.60 -18.90 7.58
C GLU A 63 9.37 -18.64 6.28
N LEU A 64 10.33 -17.70 6.26
CA LEU A 64 11.17 -17.41 5.10
C LEU A 64 12.46 -18.26 5.07
N GLY A 65 12.78 -18.96 6.15
CA GLY A 65 13.94 -19.82 6.27
C GLY A 65 14.75 -19.56 7.54
N THR A 66 15.86 -20.27 7.67
CA THR A 66 16.81 -20.12 8.79
C THR A 66 17.73 -18.92 8.56
N SER A 67 18.41 -18.47 9.62
CA SER A 67 19.48 -17.46 9.48
C SER A 67 20.56 -17.94 8.51
N GLU A 68 20.90 -19.22 8.49
CA GLU A 68 21.86 -19.81 7.54
C GLU A 68 21.38 -19.70 6.08
N ASN A 69 20.08 -19.87 5.83
CA ASN A 69 19.52 -19.65 4.48
C ASN A 69 19.67 -18.19 4.04
N PHE A 70 19.44 -17.25 4.95
CA PHE A 70 19.59 -15.82 4.68
C PHE A 70 21.06 -15.43 4.45
N GLU A 71 21.99 -15.95 5.25
CA GLU A 71 23.44 -15.78 5.04
C GLU A 71 23.87 -16.33 3.67
N ALA A 72 23.38 -17.51 3.29
CA ALA A 72 23.70 -18.10 1.98
C ALA A 72 23.16 -17.25 0.82
N LEU A 73 21.94 -16.71 0.95
CA LEU A 73 21.34 -15.81 -0.04
C LEU A 73 22.15 -14.52 -0.18
N THR A 74 22.41 -13.82 0.93
CA THR A 74 23.15 -12.55 0.93
C THR A 74 24.60 -12.71 0.46
N TYR A 75 25.26 -13.84 0.78
CA TYR A 75 26.57 -14.18 0.22
C TYR A 75 26.54 -14.29 -1.31
N GLU A 76 25.57 -15.00 -1.88
CA GLU A 76 25.46 -15.16 -3.33
C GLU A 76 25.09 -13.85 -4.06
N ILE A 77 24.32 -12.97 -3.42
CA ILE A 77 24.04 -11.60 -3.89
C ILE A 77 25.33 -10.79 -3.97
N LYS A 78 26.10 -10.77 -2.87
CA LYS A 78 27.38 -10.05 -2.81
C LYS A 78 28.39 -10.56 -3.82
N LYS A 79 28.46 -11.89 -4.02
CA LYS A 79 29.33 -12.55 -5.01
C LYS A 79 29.04 -12.10 -6.45
N ARG A 80 27.80 -11.71 -6.75
CA ARG A 80 27.36 -11.17 -8.06
C ARG A 80 27.47 -9.66 -8.17
N ASN A 81 28.04 -8.98 -7.16
CA ASN A 81 28.04 -7.52 -7.04
C ASN A 81 26.62 -6.90 -7.10
N MET A 82 25.61 -7.68 -6.72
CA MET A 82 24.25 -7.21 -6.56
C MET A 82 24.08 -6.59 -5.16
N GLY A 83 23.11 -5.68 -5.02
CA GLY A 83 22.73 -5.10 -3.74
C GLY A 83 21.36 -5.58 -3.27
N TRP A 84 20.99 -5.13 -2.08
CA TRP A 84 19.74 -5.45 -1.41
C TRP A 84 19.10 -4.17 -0.87
N LEU A 85 17.95 -3.82 -1.42
CA LEU A 85 17.06 -2.77 -0.96
C LEU A 85 16.00 -3.41 -0.05
N GLN A 86 16.10 -3.20 1.27
CA GLN A 86 15.17 -3.79 2.23
C GLN A 86 13.99 -2.85 2.50
N ASP A 87 12.77 -3.36 2.34
CA ASP A 87 11.55 -2.70 2.82
C ASP A 87 11.43 -2.81 4.35
N ILE A 88 11.21 -1.70 5.05
CA ILE A 88 11.09 -1.63 6.51
C ILE A 88 9.81 -0.93 6.93
N VAL A 89 9.24 -1.34 8.07
CA VAL A 89 7.90 -0.92 8.54
C VAL A 89 8.01 -0.18 9.88
N PRO A 90 8.34 1.13 9.89
CA PRO A 90 8.58 1.87 11.12
C PRO A 90 7.31 2.38 11.80
N ASN A 91 6.17 2.42 11.09
CA ASN A 91 4.97 3.09 11.59
C ASN A 91 4.16 2.24 12.58
N HIS A 92 4.13 0.92 12.39
CA HIS A 92 3.15 0.07 13.04
C HIS A 92 3.61 -1.38 13.22
N MET A 93 2.92 -2.11 14.10
CA MET A 93 3.08 -3.54 14.36
C MET A 93 1.70 -4.21 14.44
N ALA A 94 1.65 -5.53 14.37
CA ALA A 94 0.41 -6.27 14.51
C ALA A 94 -0.13 -6.24 15.96
N TYR A 95 -1.43 -6.00 16.10
CA TYR A 95 -2.20 -6.25 17.31
C TYR A 95 -2.51 -7.75 17.37
N ASP A 96 -1.52 -8.54 17.81
CA ASP A 96 -1.59 -10.00 17.80
C ASP A 96 -0.93 -10.60 19.03
N THR A 97 -1.32 -11.84 19.36
CA THR A 97 -0.73 -12.64 20.44
C THR A 97 0.75 -12.93 20.29
N GLN A 98 1.28 -12.83 19.07
CA GLN A 98 2.69 -13.03 18.77
C GLN A 98 3.52 -11.76 19.02
N ASN A 99 2.87 -10.59 19.19
CA ASN A 99 3.54 -9.34 19.54
C ASN A 99 3.74 -9.26 21.05
N LEU A 100 4.90 -9.75 21.51
CA LEU A 100 5.22 -9.82 22.94
C LEU A 100 5.34 -8.43 23.59
N LEU A 101 5.69 -7.39 22.82
CA LEU A 101 5.75 -6.01 23.32
C LEU A 101 4.34 -5.53 23.68
N LEU A 102 3.37 -5.81 22.82
CA LEU A 102 1.97 -5.47 23.09
C LEU A 102 1.42 -6.32 24.24
N LEU A 103 1.67 -7.63 24.27
CA LEU A 103 1.20 -8.47 25.38
C LEU A 103 1.73 -8.01 26.74
N ASP A 104 2.98 -7.55 26.79
CA ASP A 104 3.57 -6.95 27.99
C ASP A 104 2.78 -5.72 28.47
N VAL A 105 2.42 -4.82 27.55
CA VAL A 105 1.54 -3.66 27.83
C VAL A 105 0.17 -4.11 28.35
N LEU A 106 -0.42 -5.13 27.73
CA LEU A 106 -1.74 -5.63 28.12
C LEU A 106 -1.76 -6.35 29.47
N GLU A 107 -0.63 -6.94 29.89
CA GLU A 107 -0.49 -7.60 31.20
C GLU A 107 -0.15 -6.61 32.32
N HIS A 108 0.78 -5.69 32.06
CA HIS A 108 1.40 -4.84 33.09
C HIS A 108 0.87 -3.40 33.11
N GLY A 109 0.22 -2.94 32.05
CA GLY A 109 -0.34 -1.58 31.96
C GLY A 109 0.73 -0.51 32.23
N PRO A 110 0.49 0.47 33.13
CA PRO A 110 1.44 1.52 33.49
C PRO A 110 2.81 1.08 34.00
N ASP A 111 2.95 -0.19 34.41
CA ASP A 111 4.22 -0.75 34.89
C ASP A 111 5.01 -1.47 33.78
N SER A 112 4.50 -1.51 32.55
CA SER A 112 5.19 -2.09 31.38
C SER A 112 6.40 -1.24 30.97
N ASP A 113 7.51 -1.89 30.64
CA ASP A 113 8.67 -1.23 30.02
C ASP A 113 8.35 -0.68 28.61
N TYR A 114 7.23 -1.11 28.03
CA TYR A 114 6.74 -0.73 26.70
C TYR A 114 5.48 0.15 26.75
N PHE A 115 5.12 0.71 27.91
CA PHE A 115 3.92 1.54 28.09
C PHE A 115 3.80 2.68 27.07
N ASP A 116 4.91 3.36 26.76
CA ASP A 116 4.99 4.46 25.78
C ASP A 116 5.49 3.99 24.40
N TYR A 117 5.54 2.68 24.13
CA TYR A 117 6.02 2.14 22.86
C TYR A 117 5.01 2.32 21.73
N PHE A 118 3.72 2.12 22.05
CA PHE A 118 2.60 2.26 21.13
C PHE A 118 1.90 3.60 21.33
N ASP A 119 1.31 4.13 20.27
CA ASP A 119 0.57 5.39 20.31
C ASP A 119 -0.85 5.16 20.86
N ILE A 120 -0.95 5.09 22.19
CA ILE A 120 -2.18 4.83 22.97
C ILE A 120 -2.58 6.08 23.75
N GLU A 121 -3.83 6.49 23.62
CA GLU A 121 -4.47 7.51 24.45
C GLU A 121 -4.98 6.88 25.75
N TRP A 122 -4.11 6.88 26.76
CA TRP A 122 -4.39 6.30 28.09
C TRP A 122 -5.40 7.12 28.90
N ASN A 123 -5.48 8.44 28.69
CA ASN A 123 -6.38 9.32 29.41
C ASN A 123 -7.63 9.67 28.58
N HIS A 124 -8.30 8.62 28.09
CA HIS A 124 -9.48 8.76 27.25
C HIS A 124 -10.65 9.46 27.97
N ALA A 125 -11.45 10.23 27.22
CA ALA A 125 -12.60 10.96 27.75
C ALA A 125 -13.71 10.03 28.29
N TYR A 126 -13.83 8.84 27.70
CA TYR A 126 -14.74 7.80 28.18
C TYR A 126 -14.18 7.06 29.40
N GLU A 127 -14.91 7.10 30.51
CA GLU A 127 -14.49 6.52 31.79
C GLU A 127 -14.13 5.04 31.69
N HIS A 128 -14.87 4.26 30.89
CA HIS A 128 -14.64 2.83 30.69
C HIS A 128 -13.38 2.49 29.87
N LEU A 129 -12.75 3.48 29.23
CA LEU A 129 -11.48 3.32 28.51
C LEU A 129 -10.29 3.97 29.22
N ARG A 130 -10.51 4.76 30.27
CA ARG A 130 -9.40 5.39 31.00
C ARG A 130 -8.49 4.31 31.60
N GLY A 131 -7.20 4.39 31.28
CA GLY A 131 -6.19 3.43 31.71
C GLY A 131 -6.29 2.05 31.04
N ARG A 132 -7.01 1.92 29.93
CA ARG A 132 -7.19 0.64 29.20
C ARG A 132 -6.97 0.82 27.71
N VAL A 133 -6.55 -0.23 27.03
CA VAL A 133 -6.45 -0.31 25.57
C VAL A 133 -7.72 -0.94 25.01
N LEU A 134 -8.37 -0.32 24.02
CA LEU A 134 -9.47 -0.97 23.31
C LEU A 134 -8.93 -2.20 22.54
N ALA A 135 -9.66 -3.30 22.59
CA ALA A 135 -9.42 -4.51 21.80
C ALA A 135 -10.65 -4.82 20.94
N PRO A 136 -10.88 -4.06 19.84
CA PRO A 136 -12.07 -4.19 19.00
C PRO A 136 -11.91 -5.37 18.04
N LEU A 137 -11.89 -6.59 18.58
CA LEU A 137 -11.55 -7.83 17.88
C LEU A 137 -12.66 -8.89 17.96
N LEU A 138 -13.74 -8.65 18.72
CA LEU A 138 -14.87 -9.57 18.80
C LEU A 138 -15.70 -9.53 17.51
N GLY A 139 -16.19 -10.69 17.09
CA GLY A 139 -17.01 -10.85 15.88
C GLY A 139 -18.47 -10.42 16.07
N ASN A 140 -18.91 -10.25 17.32
CA ASN A 140 -20.26 -9.81 17.68
C ASN A 140 -20.22 -8.96 18.97
N PHE A 141 -21.38 -8.56 19.49
CA PHE A 141 -21.50 -7.81 20.74
C PHE A 141 -20.89 -8.57 21.92
N TYR A 142 -20.21 -7.84 22.81
CA TYR A 142 -19.48 -8.39 23.96
C TYR A 142 -20.31 -9.38 24.78
N GLY A 143 -21.53 -8.99 25.18
CA GLY A 143 -22.41 -9.85 25.98
C GLY A 143 -22.79 -11.14 25.25
N GLU A 144 -23.04 -11.08 23.94
CA GLU A 144 -23.34 -12.27 23.15
C GLU A 144 -22.13 -13.20 23.03
N CYS A 145 -20.92 -12.66 22.78
CA CYS A 145 -19.70 -13.46 22.74
C CYS A 145 -19.39 -14.12 24.10
N LEU A 146 -19.62 -13.38 25.20
CA LEU A 146 -19.44 -13.89 26.55
C LEU A 146 -20.44 -15.01 26.85
N GLU A 147 -21.74 -14.75 26.72
CA GLU A 147 -22.82 -15.68 27.08
C GLU A 147 -22.91 -16.91 26.15
N ASN A 148 -22.35 -16.82 24.93
CA ASN A 148 -22.17 -17.96 24.04
C ASN A 148 -20.96 -18.84 24.39
N GLY A 149 -20.13 -18.43 25.37
CA GLY A 149 -18.92 -19.15 25.78
C GLY A 149 -17.76 -19.05 24.78
N GLU A 150 -17.78 -18.03 23.92
CA GLU A 150 -16.72 -17.78 22.92
C GLU A 150 -15.49 -17.14 23.55
N ILE A 151 -15.70 -16.33 24.60
CA ILE A 151 -14.64 -15.77 25.45
C ILE A 151 -14.39 -16.77 26.58
N GLN A 152 -13.16 -17.28 26.67
CA GLN A 152 -12.80 -18.33 27.63
C GLN A 152 -11.54 -17.98 28.41
N LEU A 153 -11.62 -18.05 29.73
CA LEU A 153 -10.47 -18.14 30.61
C LEU A 153 -9.79 -19.50 30.43
N LYS A 154 -8.48 -19.53 30.24
CA LYS A 154 -7.66 -20.74 30.25
C LYS A 154 -6.42 -20.54 31.09
N TYR A 155 -5.80 -21.63 31.53
CA TYR A 155 -4.54 -21.64 32.27
C TYR A 155 -3.49 -22.48 31.55
N SER A 156 -2.24 -22.02 31.57
CA SER A 156 -1.08 -22.70 30.97
C SER A 156 0.22 -22.23 31.65
N GLU A 157 1.38 -22.64 31.14
CA GLU A 157 2.68 -22.23 31.69
C GLU A 157 2.91 -20.71 31.71
N ILE A 158 2.29 -19.97 30.78
CA ILE A 158 2.36 -18.51 30.72
C ILE A 158 1.37 -17.80 31.68
N GLY A 159 0.57 -18.58 32.41
CA GLY A 159 -0.46 -18.12 33.35
C GLY A 159 -1.88 -18.21 32.79
N LEU A 160 -2.79 -17.46 33.43
CA LEU A 160 -4.17 -17.25 33.00
C LEU A 160 -4.22 -16.35 31.75
N THR A 161 -5.03 -16.76 30.78
CA THR A 161 -5.28 -16.01 29.55
C THR A 161 -6.77 -15.93 29.22
N ILE A 162 -7.18 -14.82 28.62
CA ILE A 162 -8.50 -14.64 28.01
C ILE A 162 -8.38 -15.01 26.53
N ASN A 163 -9.13 -16.02 26.12
CA ASN A 163 -9.05 -16.58 24.78
C ASN A 163 -10.34 -16.33 24.01
N TYR A 164 -10.19 -15.89 22.76
CA TYR A 164 -11.27 -15.72 21.80
C TYR A 164 -10.80 -16.24 20.45
N TYR A 165 -11.22 -17.45 20.08
CA TYR A 165 -10.66 -18.21 18.95
C TYR A 165 -9.12 -18.32 19.02
N SER A 166 -8.39 -17.70 18.09
CA SER A 166 -6.93 -17.67 18.05
C SER A 166 -6.32 -16.61 18.96
N LEU A 167 -7.09 -15.59 19.36
CA LEU A 167 -6.63 -14.52 20.24
C LEU A 167 -6.46 -15.07 21.67
N LYS A 168 -5.35 -14.72 22.31
CA LYS A 168 -4.93 -15.11 23.66
C LYS A 168 -4.32 -13.88 24.33
N LEU A 169 -5.08 -13.26 25.21
CA LEU A 169 -4.65 -12.06 25.93
C LEU A 169 -4.28 -12.42 27.37
N PRO A 170 -3.20 -11.85 27.95
CA PRO A 170 -2.81 -12.13 29.31
C PRO A 170 -3.86 -11.60 30.30
N VAL A 171 -3.94 -12.24 31.47
CA VAL A 171 -4.68 -11.71 32.60
C VAL A 171 -3.72 -10.95 33.51
N ARG A 172 -4.10 -9.74 33.92
CA ARG A 172 -3.40 -8.93 34.91
C ARG A 172 -3.17 -9.72 36.21
N ILE A 173 -1.95 -9.69 36.75
CA ILE A 173 -1.58 -10.53 37.90
C ILE A 173 -2.44 -10.26 39.15
N GLU A 174 -2.82 -9.01 39.42
CA GLU A 174 -3.65 -8.69 40.60
C GLU A 174 -5.03 -9.36 40.54
N SER A 175 -5.57 -9.54 39.33
CA SER A 175 -6.86 -10.20 39.10
C SER A 175 -6.82 -11.71 39.40
N TYR A 176 -5.64 -12.31 39.51
CA TYR A 176 -5.50 -13.71 39.95
C TYR A 176 -6.00 -13.89 41.38
N ALA A 177 -5.97 -12.85 42.22
CA ALA A 177 -6.45 -12.96 43.60
C ALA A 177 -7.92 -13.38 43.67
N ASN A 178 -8.76 -12.86 42.77
CA ASN A 178 -10.19 -13.20 42.70
C ASN A 178 -10.39 -14.64 42.20
N PHE A 179 -9.66 -15.05 41.17
CA PHE A 179 -9.67 -16.41 40.65
C PHE A 179 -9.18 -17.44 41.70
N ILE A 180 -8.04 -17.21 42.32
CA ILE A 180 -7.39 -18.10 43.30
C ILE A 180 -8.20 -18.20 44.59
N SER A 181 -8.87 -17.13 45.01
CA SER A 181 -9.68 -17.13 46.23
C SER A 181 -11.07 -17.75 46.05
N HIS A 182 -11.55 -17.88 44.80
CA HIS A 182 -12.80 -18.58 44.51
C HIS A 182 -12.70 -20.04 44.95
N ASN A 183 -13.68 -20.51 45.73
CA ASN A 183 -13.71 -21.86 46.32
C ASN A 183 -12.46 -22.28 47.14
N LEU A 184 -11.61 -21.35 47.58
CA LEU A 184 -10.38 -21.69 48.34
C LEU A 184 -10.65 -22.51 49.61
N GLY A 185 -11.82 -22.33 50.23
CA GLY A 185 -12.26 -23.12 51.38
C GLY A 185 -12.49 -24.60 51.06
N HIS A 186 -12.85 -24.94 49.81
CA HIS A 186 -12.96 -26.32 49.31
C HIS A 186 -11.57 -26.95 49.19
N LEU A 187 -10.63 -26.29 48.50
CA LEU A 187 -9.25 -26.73 48.39
C LEU A 187 -8.61 -27.01 49.75
N GLY A 188 -8.83 -26.14 50.73
CA GLY A 188 -8.31 -26.31 52.08
C GLY A 188 -8.93 -27.48 52.88
N ARG A 189 -10.12 -27.96 52.49
CA ARG A 189 -10.73 -29.18 53.05
C ARG A 189 -10.16 -30.44 52.39
N GLU A 190 -10.02 -30.43 51.07
CA GLU A 190 -9.49 -31.57 50.29
C GLU A 190 -8.00 -31.82 50.56
N LEU A 191 -7.15 -30.78 50.50
CA LEU A 191 -5.72 -30.91 50.82
C LEU A 191 -5.44 -31.00 52.32
N GLY A 192 -6.26 -30.32 53.13
CA GLY A 192 -6.01 -30.07 54.55
C GLY A 192 -5.22 -28.78 54.80
N ARG A 193 -5.67 -27.99 55.78
CA ARG A 193 -5.16 -26.62 56.06
C ARG A 193 -3.67 -26.51 56.44
N ARG A 194 -3.02 -27.62 56.78
CA ARG A 194 -1.59 -27.66 57.12
C ARG A 194 -0.74 -28.32 56.03
N HIS A 195 -1.34 -28.71 54.91
CA HIS A 195 -0.63 -29.31 53.79
C HIS A 195 0.38 -28.30 53.20
N PRO A 196 1.63 -28.69 52.91
CA PRO A 196 2.64 -27.79 52.36
C PRO A 196 2.17 -27.04 51.12
N ASP A 197 1.50 -27.73 50.19
CA ASP A 197 1.01 -27.11 48.96
C ASP A 197 -0.14 -26.13 49.20
N PHE A 198 -1.02 -26.37 50.18
CA PHE A 198 -2.04 -25.39 50.56
C PHE A 198 -1.42 -24.14 51.20
N ILE A 199 -0.35 -24.31 52.00
CA ILE A 199 0.41 -23.18 52.57
C ILE A 199 1.12 -22.40 51.46
N LYS A 200 1.76 -23.08 50.49
CA LYS A 200 2.35 -22.44 49.30
C LYS A 200 1.29 -21.64 48.54
N PHE A 201 0.11 -22.22 48.31
CA PHE A 201 -1.02 -21.57 47.63
C PHE A 201 -1.51 -20.31 48.35
N LEU A 202 -1.61 -20.36 49.69
CA LEU A 202 -1.89 -19.16 50.51
C LEU A 202 -0.77 -18.12 50.44
N GLY A 203 0.49 -18.56 50.37
CA GLY A 203 1.65 -17.70 50.16
C GLY A 203 1.58 -16.95 48.83
N ILE A 204 1.24 -17.65 47.74
CA ILE A 204 0.98 -17.05 46.42
C ILE A 204 -0.13 -15.99 46.51
N LEU A 205 -1.27 -16.33 47.11
CA LEU A 205 -2.39 -15.40 47.27
C LEU A 205 -1.99 -14.17 48.11
N TYR A 206 -1.19 -14.37 49.16
CA TYR A 206 -0.67 -13.28 49.99
C TYR A 206 0.27 -12.38 49.20
N LEU A 207 1.17 -12.95 48.38
CA LEU A 207 2.08 -12.19 47.53
C LEU A 207 1.30 -11.33 46.53
N ILE A 208 0.28 -11.88 45.86
CA ILE A 208 -0.55 -11.13 44.90
C ILE A 208 -1.27 -9.98 45.61
N LYS A 209 -1.98 -10.26 46.72
CA LYS A 209 -2.78 -9.26 47.44
C LYS A 209 -1.96 -8.16 48.11
N ASN A 210 -0.70 -8.43 48.47
CA ASN A 210 0.16 -7.48 49.18
C ASN A 210 1.32 -7.00 48.31
N THR A 211 1.22 -7.09 46.98
CA THR A 211 2.20 -6.51 46.07
C THR A 211 2.30 -5.01 46.37
N PRO A 212 3.45 -4.50 46.87
CA PRO A 212 3.58 -3.09 47.21
C PRO A 212 3.43 -2.22 45.95
N SER A 213 2.66 -1.14 46.03
CA SER A 213 2.51 -0.14 44.95
C SER A 213 3.82 0.54 44.53
N GLU A 214 4.88 0.37 45.32
CA GLU A 214 6.22 0.91 45.09
C GLU A 214 7.12 -0.05 44.28
N THR A 215 6.70 -1.31 44.09
CA THR A 215 7.47 -2.30 43.32
C THR A 215 7.29 -2.04 41.82
N LYS A 216 8.31 -1.44 41.19
CA LYS A 216 8.30 -1.07 39.77
C LYS A 216 9.44 -1.72 38.99
N GLY A 217 9.30 -1.76 37.67
CA GLY A 217 10.30 -2.30 36.75
C GLY A 217 10.66 -3.75 37.08
N LYS A 218 11.93 -4.13 36.88
CA LYS A 218 12.41 -5.53 36.95
C LYS A 218 11.97 -6.31 38.20
N ALA A 219 11.93 -5.69 39.38
CA ALA A 219 11.51 -6.37 40.60
C ALA A 219 10.06 -6.87 40.55
N ARG A 220 9.17 -6.11 39.88
CA ARG A 220 7.77 -6.49 39.65
C ARG A 220 7.69 -7.65 38.66
N TYR A 221 8.46 -7.61 37.57
CA TYR A 221 8.56 -8.72 36.61
C TYR A 221 9.02 -10.02 37.28
N ASP A 222 10.10 -9.97 38.05
CA ASP A 222 10.64 -11.13 38.77
C ASP A 222 9.60 -11.70 39.75
N GLN A 223 8.85 -10.84 40.44
CA GLN A 223 7.78 -11.26 41.34
C GLN A 223 6.63 -11.93 40.60
N ILE A 224 6.18 -11.37 39.47
CA ILE A 224 5.10 -11.95 38.65
C ILE A 224 5.53 -13.30 38.09
N ALA A 225 6.74 -13.39 37.54
CA ALA A 225 7.32 -14.63 37.04
C ALA A 225 7.43 -15.69 38.15
N PHE A 226 7.87 -15.29 39.35
CA PHE A 226 7.92 -16.18 40.52
C PHE A 226 6.54 -16.69 40.92
N VAL A 227 5.54 -15.81 40.99
CA VAL A 227 4.15 -16.16 41.31
C VAL A 227 3.57 -17.13 40.28
N LYS A 228 3.71 -16.83 38.98
CA LYS A 228 3.26 -17.71 37.90
C LYS A 228 3.98 -19.05 37.93
N GLY A 229 5.30 -19.05 38.14
CA GLY A 229 6.13 -20.25 38.23
C GLY A 229 5.73 -21.16 39.39
N LEU A 230 5.53 -20.60 40.60
CA LEU A 230 5.05 -21.37 41.74
C LEU A 230 3.65 -21.94 41.52
N LEU A 231 2.75 -21.17 40.92
CA LEU A 231 1.40 -21.64 40.63
C LEU A 231 1.42 -22.78 39.60
N TRP A 232 2.28 -22.66 38.58
CA TRP A 232 2.46 -23.67 37.55
C TRP A 232 3.10 -24.95 38.09
N GLU A 233 4.06 -24.82 39.00
CA GLU A 233 4.65 -25.93 39.73
C GLU A 233 3.58 -26.70 40.52
N LEU A 234 2.75 -25.98 41.29
CA LEU A 234 1.67 -26.59 42.07
C LEU A 234 0.62 -27.27 41.18
N TYR A 235 0.25 -26.65 40.06
CA TYR A 235 -0.68 -27.20 39.08
C TYR A 235 -0.18 -28.53 38.49
N ASN A 236 1.11 -28.65 38.17
CA ASN A 236 1.66 -29.88 37.58
C ASN A 236 2.01 -30.98 38.59
N GLN A 237 2.31 -30.61 39.84
CA GLN A 237 2.78 -31.58 40.84
C GLN A 237 1.66 -32.16 41.71
N ASN A 238 0.53 -31.46 41.85
CA ASN A 238 -0.54 -31.86 42.76
C ASN A 238 -1.89 -31.97 42.03
N PRO A 239 -2.41 -33.20 41.81
CA PRO A 239 -3.69 -33.41 41.12
C PRO A 239 -4.89 -32.68 41.75
N ILE A 240 -4.89 -32.48 43.08
CA ILE A 240 -5.98 -31.77 43.76
C ILE A 240 -5.92 -30.28 43.47
N VAL A 241 -4.72 -29.69 43.35
CA VAL A 241 -4.56 -28.28 42.93
C VAL A 241 -4.90 -28.13 41.45
N GLN A 242 -4.52 -29.10 40.63
CA GLN A 242 -4.87 -29.16 39.21
C GLN A 242 -6.39 -29.13 39.02
N GLU A 243 -7.10 -30.06 39.67
CA GLU A 243 -8.56 -30.16 39.66
C GLU A 243 -9.21 -28.87 40.16
N PHE A 244 -8.72 -28.29 41.24
CA PHE A 244 -9.21 -27.00 41.75
C PHE A 244 -9.09 -25.86 40.74
N ILE A 245 -7.95 -25.74 40.04
CA ILE A 245 -7.75 -24.71 39.01
C ILE A 245 -8.70 -24.95 37.82
N GLU A 246 -8.85 -26.21 37.39
CA GLU A 246 -9.75 -26.60 36.30
C GLU A 246 -11.23 -26.36 36.65
N GLU A 247 -11.66 -26.68 37.86
CA GLU A 247 -13.00 -26.36 38.38
C GLU A 247 -13.24 -24.86 38.38
N ASN A 248 -12.30 -24.06 38.90
CA ASN A 248 -12.43 -22.60 38.89
C ASN A 248 -12.49 -22.04 37.47
N ILE A 249 -11.72 -22.57 36.52
CA ILE A 249 -11.82 -22.19 35.11
C ILE A 249 -13.25 -22.45 34.60
N ASN A 250 -13.81 -23.63 34.88
CA ASN A 250 -15.16 -23.98 34.45
C ASN A 250 -16.21 -23.06 35.07
N PHE A 251 -16.08 -22.71 36.36
CA PHE A 251 -16.99 -21.75 37.02
C PHE A 251 -16.92 -20.35 36.40
N PHE A 252 -15.71 -19.85 36.10
CA PHE A 252 -15.56 -18.54 35.47
C PHE A 252 -16.11 -18.55 34.04
N ASN A 253 -15.86 -19.60 33.27
CA ASN A 253 -16.32 -19.70 31.88
C ASN A 253 -17.84 -19.83 31.72
N GLY A 254 -18.60 -19.97 32.80
CA GLY A 254 -20.05 -19.97 32.79
C GLY A 254 -20.67 -21.16 32.06
N GLU A 255 -21.99 -21.15 31.97
CA GLU A 255 -22.81 -22.15 31.30
C GLU A 255 -23.74 -21.46 30.30
N LYS A 256 -23.63 -21.87 29.03
CA LYS A 256 -24.45 -21.32 27.94
C LYS A 256 -25.94 -21.51 28.24
N GLY A 257 -26.70 -20.41 28.15
CA GLY A 257 -28.13 -20.39 28.50
C GLY A 257 -28.41 -19.94 29.93
N ASN A 258 -27.38 -19.68 30.74
CA ASN A 258 -27.49 -19.10 32.09
C ASN A 258 -26.60 -17.84 32.21
N PRO A 259 -27.07 -16.64 31.82
CA PRO A 259 -26.26 -15.43 31.79
C PRO A 259 -25.55 -15.09 33.11
N GLU A 260 -26.21 -15.27 34.25
CA GLU A 260 -25.64 -14.97 35.58
C GLU A 260 -24.40 -15.83 35.93
N SER A 261 -24.23 -16.98 35.26
CA SER A 261 -23.04 -17.82 35.46
C SER A 261 -21.75 -17.19 34.91
N PHE A 262 -21.86 -16.20 34.02
CA PHE A 262 -20.71 -15.50 33.44
C PHE A 262 -20.23 -14.30 34.28
N ASN A 263 -20.94 -13.93 35.36
CA ASN A 263 -20.62 -12.77 36.19
C ASN A 263 -19.17 -12.79 36.74
N LEU A 264 -18.62 -13.98 37.02
CA LEU A 264 -17.24 -14.12 37.49
C LEU A 264 -16.23 -13.73 36.41
N LEU A 265 -16.42 -14.19 35.18
CA LEU A 265 -15.57 -13.83 34.05
C LEU A 265 -15.79 -12.38 33.61
N ASP A 266 -17.02 -11.87 33.63
CA ASP A 266 -17.30 -10.46 33.34
C ASP A 266 -16.58 -9.53 34.33
N SER A 267 -16.68 -9.82 35.63
CA SER A 267 -15.94 -9.10 36.67
C SER A 267 -14.43 -9.17 36.43
N LEU A 268 -13.89 -10.34 36.10
CA LEU A 268 -12.47 -10.51 35.79
C LEU A 268 -12.06 -9.67 34.57
N LEU A 269 -12.83 -9.71 33.49
CA LEU A 269 -12.59 -8.93 32.26
C LEU A 269 -12.61 -7.42 32.54
N SER A 270 -13.48 -6.98 33.45
CA SER A 270 -13.59 -5.58 33.85
C SER A 270 -12.35 -5.05 34.59
N GLU A 271 -11.43 -5.89 35.05
CA GLU A 271 -10.21 -5.48 35.76
C GLU A 271 -8.98 -5.35 34.87
N GLN A 272 -9.08 -5.78 33.60
CA GLN A 272 -7.95 -5.86 32.69
C GLN A 272 -7.53 -4.47 32.17
N PHE A 273 -6.26 -4.36 31.76
CA PHE A 273 -5.73 -3.16 31.08
C PHE A 273 -6.17 -3.07 29.61
N TYR A 274 -7.06 -3.95 29.18
CA TYR A 274 -7.72 -3.89 27.89
C TYR A 274 -9.22 -4.05 28.04
N ARG A 275 -9.96 -3.61 27.02
CA ARG A 275 -11.39 -3.80 26.89
C ARG A 275 -11.71 -4.50 25.59
N LEU A 276 -12.15 -5.75 25.67
CA LEU A 276 -12.71 -6.47 24.52
C LEU A 276 -14.00 -5.80 24.05
N SER A 277 -14.13 -5.60 22.75
CA SER A 277 -15.35 -5.05 22.17
C SER A 277 -15.61 -5.63 20.78
N PHE A 278 -16.87 -5.48 20.33
CA PHE A 278 -17.25 -5.74 18.96
C PHE A 278 -16.41 -4.88 18.02
N TRP A 279 -15.87 -5.47 16.96
CA TRP A 279 -14.91 -4.80 16.08
C TRP A 279 -15.40 -3.45 15.51
N LYS A 280 -16.72 -3.27 15.35
CA LYS A 280 -17.32 -1.99 14.90
C LYS A 280 -17.11 -0.83 15.86
N VAL A 281 -16.95 -1.09 17.17
CA VAL A 281 -16.67 -0.07 18.18
C VAL A 281 -15.34 0.64 17.88
N GLY A 282 -14.39 -0.04 17.23
CA GLY A 282 -13.12 0.54 16.83
C GLY A 282 -13.22 1.66 15.78
N ALA A 283 -14.38 1.92 15.16
CA ALA A 283 -14.56 3.09 14.31
C ALA A 283 -14.89 4.37 15.10
N GLU A 284 -15.45 4.23 16.31
CA GLU A 284 -16.05 5.34 17.08
C GLU A 284 -15.36 5.61 18.43
N GLU A 285 -14.79 4.58 19.08
CA GLU A 285 -14.19 4.70 20.42
C GLU A 285 -12.70 4.30 20.44
N ILE A 286 -12.02 4.30 19.30
CA ILE A 286 -10.61 3.88 19.22
C ILE A 286 -9.72 4.80 20.07
N ASN A 287 -8.85 4.20 20.88
CA ASN A 287 -7.92 4.95 21.73
C ASN A 287 -6.45 4.56 21.49
N TYR A 288 -6.15 3.96 20.35
CA TYR A 288 -4.79 3.81 19.86
C TYR A 288 -4.76 4.18 18.37
N ARG A 289 -3.64 4.74 17.90
CA ARG A 289 -3.50 5.07 16.49
C ARG A 289 -3.30 3.79 15.67
N ARG A 290 -4.10 3.64 14.61
CA ARG A 290 -4.04 2.50 13.69
C ARG A 290 -3.24 2.82 12.43
N PHE A 291 -2.81 1.79 11.71
CA PHE A 291 -2.51 1.94 10.29
C PHE A 291 -3.82 2.02 9.51
N PHE A 292 -4.08 3.17 8.88
CA PHE A 292 -5.37 3.48 8.26
C PHE A 292 -6.56 3.25 9.20
N THR A 293 -7.40 2.28 8.85
CA THR A 293 -8.61 1.88 9.59
C THR A 293 -8.53 0.40 10.02
N VAL A 294 -7.33 -0.19 10.03
CA VAL A 294 -7.10 -1.61 10.31
C VAL A 294 -6.89 -1.78 11.81
N ASN A 295 -7.85 -2.41 12.50
CA ASN A 295 -7.79 -2.57 13.96
C ASN A 295 -6.62 -3.46 14.39
N GLU A 296 -6.22 -4.40 13.54
CA GLU A 296 -5.17 -5.38 13.76
C GLU A 296 -3.75 -4.81 13.59
N LEU A 297 -3.59 -3.51 13.30
CA LEU A 297 -2.31 -2.84 13.16
C LEU A 297 -2.23 -1.62 14.09
N ILE A 298 -1.48 -1.75 15.17
CA ILE A 298 -1.27 -0.70 16.18
C ILE A 298 0.01 0.08 15.87
N SER A 299 -0.08 1.41 15.90
CA SER A 299 1.05 2.26 15.54
C SER A 299 2.04 2.42 16.68
N VAL A 300 3.32 2.53 16.35
CA VAL A 300 4.41 2.74 17.30
C VAL A 300 4.81 4.22 17.37
N LYS A 301 5.35 4.64 18.51
CA LYS A 301 5.87 6.00 18.75
C LYS A 301 7.34 6.10 18.33
N VAL A 302 7.64 5.90 17.04
CA VAL A 302 9.02 5.86 16.53
C VAL A 302 9.78 7.19 16.68
N GLU A 303 9.08 8.30 16.94
CA GLU A 303 9.66 9.58 17.34
C GLU A 303 10.41 9.52 18.68
N GLU A 304 10.08 8.55 19.54
CA GLU A 304 10.79 8.29 20.79
C GLU A 304 12.08 7.50 20.51
N ILE A 305 13.22 8.02 20.96
CA ILE A 305 14.54 7.45 20.61
C ILE A 305 14.70 5.98 21.01
N LYS A 306 14.12 5.58 22.16
CA LYS A 306 14.14 4.17 22.61
C LYS A 306 13.34 3.25 21.68
N VAL A 307 12.20 3.74 21.19
CA VAL A 307 11.35 3.00 20.24
C VAL A 307 12.02 2.91 18.88
N PHE A 308 12.63 4.01 18.43
CA PHE A 308 13.45 4.04 17.21
C PHE A 308 14.54 2.97 17.23
N HIS A 309 15.41 2.96 18.26
CA HIS A 309 16.45 1.94 18.39
C HIS A 309 15.87 0.53 18.44
N LYS A 310 14.91 0.29 19.34
CA LYS A 310 14.31 -1.04 19.49
C LYS A 310 13.68 -1.55 18.20
N ASN A 311 13.16 -0.68 17.32
CA ASN A 311 12.61 -1.10 16.03
C ASN A 311 13.65 -1.29 14.92
N HIS A 312 14.86 -0.77 15.08
CA HIS A 312 15.84 -0.71 14.00
C HIS A 312 17.19 -1.36 14.32
N ASP A 313 17.44 -1.87 15.53
CA ASP A 313 18.73 -2.45 15.91
C ASP A 313 19.19 -3.53 14.91
N LEU A 314 18.34 -4.53 14.61
CA LEU A 314 18.67 -5.54 13.60
C LEU A 314 18.85 -4.94 12.19
N ILE A 315 18.08 -3.92 11.83
CA ILE A 315 18.23 -3.23 10.53
C ILE A 315 19.61 -2.57 10.45
N PHE A 316 20.06 -1.93 11.53
CA PHE A 316 21.37 -1.28 11.59
C PHE A 316 22.50 -2.30 11.52
N ASP A 317 22.39 -3.42 12.23
CA ASP A 317 23.37 -4.51 12.14
C ASP A 317 23.49 -5.02 10.70
N MET A 318 22.37 -5.22 10.00
CA MET A 318 22.36 -5.68 8.61
C MET A 318 22.96 -4.66 7.63
N VAL A 319 22.80 -3.36 7.89
CA VAL A 319 23.46 -2.30 7.12
C VAL A 319 24.97 -2.27 7.40
N GLU A 320 25.38 -2.35 8.66
CA GLU A 320 26.80 -2.35 9.08
C GLU A 320 27.57 -3.54 8.50
N GLU A 321 26.93 -4.71 8.46
CA GLU A 321 27.48 -5.93 7.85
C GLU A 321 27.50 -5.87 6.30
N GLY A 322 26.89 -4.83 5.72
CA GLY A 322 26.78 -4.63 4.28
C GLY A 322 25.86 -5.63 3.60
N LYS A 323 24.93 -6.25 4.35
CA LYS A 323 23.88 -7.12 3.81
C LYS A 323 22.76 -6.30 3.18
N PHE A 324 22.40 -5.18 3.80
CA PHE A 324 21.49 -4.18 3.22
C PHE A 324 22.31 -3.04 2.63
N THR A 325 22.11 -2.77 1.34
CA THR A 325 22.75 -1.64 0.64
C THR A 325 21.78 -0.49 0.39
N GLY A 326 20.49 -0.71 0.63
CA GLY A 326 19.48 0.32 0.66
C GLY A 326 18.30 -0.03 1.56
N LEU A 327 17.50 0.97 1.92
CA LEU A 327 16.27 0.86 2.70
C LEU A 327 15.12 1.55 1.96
N ARG A 328 13.97 0.88 1.84
CA ARG A 328 12.69 1.48 1.44
C ARG A 328 11.83 1.62 2.68
N ILE A 329 11.35 2.84 2.94
CA ILE A 329 10.55 3.14 4.14
C ILE A 329 9.07 3.03 3.80
N ASP A 330 8.38 2.11 4.45
CA ASP A 330 6.93 1.97 4.37
C ASP A 330 6.21 3.13 5.07
N HIS A 331 5.17 3.64 4.42
CA HIS A 331 4.20 4.58 4.99
C HIS A 331 4.82 5.75 5.80
N ILE A 332 5.76 6.49 5.19
CA ILE A 332 6.43 7.63 5.87
C ILE A 332 5.44 8.68 6.38
N ASP A 333 4.31 8.84 5.67
CA ASP A 333 3.26 9.80 6.01
C ASP A 333 2.43 9.38 7.24
N GLY A 334 2.64 8.20 7.82
CA GLY A 334 2.06 7.82 9.12
C GLY A 334 2.86 8.32 10.33
N LEU A 335 4.12 8.72 10.14
CA LEU A 335 5.02 9.08 11.24
C LEU A 335 4.66 10.44 11.85
N TYR A 336 4.95 10.59 13.15
CA TYR A 336 4.70 11.83 13.88
C TYR A 336 5.59 12.97 13.38
N ASP A 337 6.91 12.72 13.29
CA ASP A 337 7.89 13.61 12.67
C ASP A 337 8.76 12.84 11.64
N PRO A 338 8.31 12.74 10.37
CA PRO A 338 9.06 12.02 9.34
C PRO A 338 10.42 12.67 9.04
N THR A 339 10.54 13.99 9.19
CA THR A 339 11.78 14.72 8.95
C THR A 339 12.85 14.31 9.96
N GLU A 340 12.50 14.33 11.25
CA GLU A 340 13.40 13.90 12.32
C GLU A 340 13.74 12.42 12.22
N TYR A 341 12.76 11.56 11.90
CA TYR A 341 12.99 10.14 11.67
C TYR A 341 14.02 9.90 10.56
N LEU A 342 13.88 10.57 9.40
CA LEU A 342 14.80 10.41 8.28
C LEU A 342 16.20 10.96 8.58
N LYS A 343 16.32 12.04 9.35
CA LYS A 343 17.61 12.56 9.83
C LYS A 343 18.32 11.54 10.72
N ARG A 344 17.64 11.01 11.74
CA ARG A 344 18.18 9.97 12.63
C ARG A 344 18.56 8.71 11.87
N LEU A 345 17.71 8.28 10.93
CA LEU A 345 18.00 7.14 10.08
C LEU A 345 19.29 7.37 9.29
N ARG A 346 19.38 8.50 8.57
CA ARG A 346 20.57 8.87 7.79
C ARG A 346 21.84 8.93 8.65
N GLU A 347 21.77 9.54 9.84
CA GLU A 347 22.88 9.61 10.78
C GLU A 347 23.39 8.20 11.17
N ARG A 348 22.48 7.24 11.32
CA ARG A 348 22.81 5.88 11.75
C ARG A 348 23.30 4.98 10.61
N VAL A 349 22.77 5.14 9.39
CA VAL A 349 23.06 4.27 8.24
C VAL A 349 24.03 4.86 7.23
N GLY A 350 24.44 6.12 7.43
CA GLY A 350 25.39 6.82 6.57
C GLY A 350 24.96 6.87 5.10
N ASP A 351 25.85 6.44 4.21
CA ASP A 351 25.73 6.49 2.75
C ASP A 351 24.84 5.38 2.15
N THR A 352 23.94 4.79 2.92
CA THR A 352 23.00 3.75 2.46
C THR A 352 21.91 4.36 1.57
N TYR A 353 21.53 3.74 0.46
CA TYR A 353 20.44 4.27 -0.39
C TYR A 353 19.10 4.23 0.37
N ILE A 354 18.34 5.33 0.41
CA ILE A 354 17.05 5.43 1.13
C ILE A 354 15.98 5.96 0.18
N THR A 355 14.88 5.22 0.04
CA THR A 355 13.65 5.70 -0.61
C THR A 355 12.47 5.61 0.33
N VAL A 356 11.44 6.42 0.08
CA VAL A 356 10.22 6.43 0.90
C VAL A 356 9.00 6.09 0.06
N GLU A 357 8.09 5.31 0.62
CA GLU A 357 6.74 5.25 0.10
C GLU A 357 6.01 6.55 0.47
N LYS A 358 5.84 7.42 -0.51
CA LYS A 358 5.10 8.67 -0.37
C LYS A 358 4.34 8.94 -1.66
N ILE A 359 3.04 9.17 -1.53
CA ILE A 359 2.17 9.50 -2.66
C ILE A 359 2.16 11.01 -2.85
N LEU A 360 2.53 11.47 -4.05
CA LEU A 360 2.51 12.88 -4.42
C LEU A 360 1.28 13.16 -5.26
N GLU A 361 0.51 14.18 -4.89
CA GLU A 361 -0.50 14.74 -5.79
C GLU A 361 0.17 15.46 -6.98
N HIS A 362 -0.59 15.73 -8.03
CA HIS A 362 -0.08 16.47 -9.18
C HIS A 362 0.51 17.83 -8.75
N GLU A 363 1.72 18.15 -9.23
CA GLU A 363 2.49 19.35 -8.84
C GLU A 363 2.88 19.42 -7.35
N GLU A 364 2.69 18.36 -6.56
CA GLU A 364 3.21 18.30 -5.20
C GLU A 364 4.71 17.99 -5.22
N ASP A 365 5.49 18.81 -4.50
CA ASP A 365 6.92 18.58 -4.31
C ASP A 365 7.21 17.75 -3.04
N LEU A 366 8.06 16.74 -3.20
CA LEU A 366 8.68 16.03 -2.08
C LEU A 366 9.55 17.02 -1.26
N PRO A 367 9.53 16.97 0.09
CA PRO A 367 10.38 17.84 0.90
C PRO A 367 11.87 17.70 0.55
N SER A 368 12.45 18.72 -0.07
CA SER A 368 13.83 18.69 -0.60
C SER A 368 14.93 18.63 0.46
N TYR A 369 14.59 18.90 1.71
CA TYR A 369 15.51 18.79 2.86
C TYR A 369 15.54 17.38 3.46
N TRP A 370 14.71 16.45 2.99
CA TRP A 370 14.78 15.05 3.45
C TRP A 370 16.06 14.38 2.93
N PRO A 371 16.85 13.75 3.80
CA PRO A 371 18.13 13.16 3.43
C PRO A 371 17.94 11.77 2.80
N ILE A 372 17.25 11.70 1.66
CA ILE A 372 16.86 10.48 0.93
C ILE A 372 17.10 10.64 -0.56
N GLU A 373 16.98 9.56 -1.32
CA GLU A 373 17.19 9.54 -2.76
C GLU A 373 15.89 9.68 -3.57
N GLY A 374 14.71 9.57 -2.93
CA GLY A 374 13.41 9.88 -3.54
C GLY A 374 12.26 9.00 -3.03
N THR A 375 11.18 8.93 -3.81
CA THR A 375 10.04 8.04 -3.53
C THR A 375 10.21 6.66 -4.19
N SER A 376 9.28 5.75 -3.91
CA SER A 376 9.11 4.46 -4.59
C SER A 376 8.48 4.54 -5.99
N GLY A 377 8.19 5.74 -6.52
CA GLY A 377 7.94 5.94 -7.96
C GLY A 377 6.49 5.96 -8.46
N TYR A 378 5.48 6.09 -7.57
CA TYR A 378 4.07 6.24 -8.00
C TYR A 378 3.82 7.51 -8.82
N ASP A 379 4.57 8.58 -8.57
CA ASP A 379 4.51 9.78 -9.40
C ASP A 379 4.97 9.48 -10.82
N PHE A 380 6.11 8.80 -11.01
CA PHE A 380 6.56 8.38 -12.35
C PHE A 380 5.50 7.52 -13.04
N LEU A 381 4.92 6.55 -12.32
CA LEU A 381 3.85 5.69 -12.80
C LEU A 381 2.71 6.50 -13.41
N ASN A 382 2.20 7.50 -12.69
CA ASN A 382 1.06 8.30 -13.14
C ASN A 382 1.42 9.21 -14.33
N TYR A 383 2.61 9.80 -14.36
CA TYR A 383 3.07 10.60 -15.50
C TYR A 383 3.29 9.75 -16.76
N VAL A 384 3.95 8.58 -16.65
CA VAL A 384 4.18 7.70 -17.81
C VAL A 384 2.87 7.04 -18.29
N ASN A 385 1.95 6.69 -17.38
CA ASN A 385 0.63 6.19 -17.78
C ASN A 385 -0.17 7.26 -18.51
N GLY A 386 -0.18 8.49 -17.99
CA GLY A 386 -0.89 9.62 -18.57
C GLY A 386 -0.41 10.01 -19.97
N VAL A 387 0.87 9.78 -20.28
CA VAL A 387 1.45 10.01 -21.62
C VAL A 387 0.94 9.02 -22.67
N PHE A 388 0.09 8.04 -22.33
CA PHE A 388 -0.60 7.21 -23.32
C PHE A 388 -2.09 7.53 -23.45
N CYS A 389 -2.58 8.55 -22.74
CA CYS A 389 -3.97 9.01 -22.81
C CYS A 389 -4.11 10.27 -23.67
N ARG A 390 -5.11 10.30 -24.56
CA ARG A 390 -5.43 11.44 -25.44
C ARG A 390 -6.15 12.55 -24.66
N CYS A 391 -5.41 13.51 -24.13
CA CYS A 391 -5.98 14.63 -23.35
C CYS A 391 -7.07 15.41 -24.10
N ASP A 392 -6.98 15.51 -25.44
CA ASP A 392 -7.98 16.15 -26.30
C ASP A 392 -9.35 15.44 -26.34
N ARG A 393 -9.46 14.26 -25.70
CA ARG A 393 -10.64 13.39 -25.72
C ARG A 393 -11.39 13.34 -24.38
N GLU A 394 -10.96 14.15 -23.42
CA GLU A 394 -11.57 14.20 -22.08
C GLU A 394 -13.08 14.42 -22.13
N GLN A 395 -13.54 15.42 -22.88
CA GLN A 395 -14.96 15.76 -22.95
C GLN A 395 -15.77 14.60 -23.55
N GLN A 396 -15.28 14.00 -24.64
CA GLN A 396 -15.94 12.87 -25.27
C GLN A 396 -16.08 11.69 -24.31
N PHE A 397 -15.02 11.35 -23.55
CA PHE A 397 -15.07 10.29 -22.54
C PHE A 397 -16.02 10.61 -21.39
N SER A 398 -16.05 11.87 -20.95
CA SER A 398 -16.96 12.33 -19.90
C SER A 398 -18.42 12.16 -20.33
N GLU A 399 -18.74 12.51 -21.58
CA GLU A 399 -20.08 12.33 -22.14
C GLU A 399 -20.46 10.85 -22.30
N ILE A 400 -19.53 9.99 -22.77
CA ILE A 400 -19.76 8.55 -22.89
C ILE A 400 -20.09 7.96 -21.52
N TYR A 401 -19.27 8.27 -20.51
CA TYR A 401 -19.44 7.79 -19.14
C TYR A 401 -20.77 8.25 -18.54
N GLN A 402 -21.10 9.53 -18.65
CA GLN A 402 -22.37 10.09 -18.16
C GLN A 402 -23.59 9.48 -18.87
N ARG A 403 -23.55 9.33 -20.20
CA ARG A 403 -24.66 8.71 -20.97
C ARG A 403 -24.87 7.25 -20.58
N PHE A 404 -23.79 6.49 -20.37
CA PHE A 404 -23.88 5.08 -20.03
C PHE A 404 -24.39 4.85 -18.60
N THR A 405 -23.78 5.52 -17.63
CA THR A 405 -24.00 5.31 -16.19
C THR A 405 -25.13 6.15 -15.61
N ARG A 406 -25.50 7.24 -16.27
CA ARG A 406 -26.41 8.28 -15.76
C ARG A 406 -25.88 8.98 -14.50
N LEU A 407 -24.60 8.81 -14.16
CA LEU A 407 -23.96 9.51 -13.07
C LEU A 407 -23.63 10.94 -13.51
N ASN A 408 -24.41 11.90 -13.02
CA ASN A 408 -24.24 13.33 -13.34
C ASN A 408 -23.58 14.12 -12.19
N VAL A 409 -23.06 13.43 -11.17
CA VAL A 409 -22.38 14.06 -10.04
C VAL A 409 -20.96 14.45 -10.45
N PRO A 410 -20.54 15.73 -10.30
CA PRO A 410 -19.17 16.15 -10.59
C PRO A 410 -18.14 15.40 -9.73
N TYR A 411 -16.92 15.25 -10.24
CA TYR A 411 -15.84 14.56 -9.54
C TYR A 411 -15.54 15.18 -8.18
N GLU A 412 -15.51 16.52 -8.11
CA GLU A 412 -15.21 17.29 -6.90
C GLU A 412 -16.22 16.99 -5.79
N GLN A 413 -17.49 16.83 -6.15
CA GLN A 413 -18.52 16.46 -5.19
C GLN A 413 -18.34 15.00 -4.73
N LEU A 414 -18.03 14.07 -5.64
CA LEU A 414 -17.74 12.68 -5.26
C LEU A 414 -16.53 12.60 -4.33
N PHE A 415 -15.47 13.37 -4.60
CA PHE A 415 -14.29 13.45 -3.73
C PHE A 415 -14.67 13.85 -2.30
N LEU A 416 -15.45 14.92 -2.15
CA LEU A 416 -15.93 15.38 -0.85
C LEU A 416 -16.85 14.34 -0.18
N ASP A 417 -17.79 13.75 -0.92
CA ASP A 417 -18.73 12.76 -0.40
C ASP A 417 -17.99 11.50 0.11
N LYS A 418 -16.99 11.02 -0.64
CA LYS A 418 -16.26 9.79 -0.29
C LYS A 418 -15.26 10.00 0.84
N LYS A 419 -14.56 11.15 0.88
CA LYS A 419 -13.74 11.48 2.06
C LYS A 419 -14.62 11.71 3.29
N GLY A 420 -15.72 12.43 3.16
CA GLY A 420 -16.68 12.65 4.24
C GLY A 420 -17.24 11.35 4.81
N LEU A 421 -17.58 10.38 3.94
CA LEU A 421 -18.01 9.05 4.37
C LEU A 421 -16.98 8.36 5.29
N ILE A 422 -15.69 8.41 4.94
CA ILE A 422 -14.63 7.78 5.73
C ILE A 422 -14.43 8.51 7.07
N VAL A 423 -14.43 9.85 7.06
CA VAL A 423 -14.39 10.66 8.29
C VAL A 423 -15.52 10.25 9.24
N GLU A 424 -16.75 10.13 8.74
CA GLU A 424 -17.93 9.85 9.56
C GLU A 424 -18.07 8.40 10.01
N LYS A 425 -17.58 7.42 9.23
CA LYS A 425 -17.88 5.99 9.46
C LYS A 425 -16.69 5.14 9.86
N ASN A 426 -15.46 5.58 9.59
CA ASN A 426 -14.27 4.77 9.80
C ASN A 426 -13.24 5.45 10.72
N LEU A 427 -13.19 6.78 10.70
CA LEU A 427 -12.26 7.61 11.49
C LEU A 427 -12.98 8.47 12.54
N ALA A 428 -14.23 8.15 12.89
CA ALA A 428 -15.03 8.98 13.79
C ALA A 428 -14.37 9.12 15.18
N GLY A 429 -13.85 8.02 15.73
CA GLY A 429 -13.11 8.05 17.00
C GLY A 429 -11.80 8.84 16.91
N ASP A 430 -11.07 8.72 15.80
CA ASP A 430 -9.83 9.49 15.57
C ASP A 430 -10.10 11.00 15.52
N VAL A 431 -11.20 11.39 14.86
CA VAL A 431 -11.66 12.79 14.76
C VAL A 431 -12.15 13.29 16.12
N ASP A 432 -12.86 12.46 16.89
CA ASP A 432 -13.31 12.82 18.24
C ASP A 432 -12.12 13.09 19.17
N ASN A 433 -11.09 12.24 19.10
CA ASN A 433 -9.84 12.43 19.84
C ASN A 433 -9.17 13.78 19.50
N LEU A 434 -9.08 14.12 18.21
CA LEU A 434 -8.55 15.43 17.78
C LEU A 434 -9.45 16.59 18.21
N ALA A 435 -10.78 16.45 18.14
CA ALA A 435 -11.72 17.48 18.58
C ALA A 435 -11.61 17.72 20.10
N GLN A 436 -11.35 16.69 20.88
CA GLN A 436 -11.09 16.80 22.32
C GLN A 436 -9.78 17.54 22.61
N LEU A 437 -8.70 17.23 21.89
CA LEU A 437 -7.43 17.99 21.97
C LEU A 437 -7.64 19.46 21.61
N LEU A 438 -8.37 19.72 20.52
CA LEU A 438 -8.66 21.08 20.08
C LEU A 438 -9.53 21.84 21.09
N LYS A 439 -10.48 21.17 21.75
CA LYS A 439 -11.30 21.77 22.82
C LYS A 439 -10.44 22.15 24.04
N ASN A 440 -9.47 21.31 24.40
CA ASN A 440 -8.54 21.61 25.48
C ASN A 440 -7.68 22.85 25.14
N ILE A 441 -7.21 22.97 23.89
CA ILE A 441 -6.45 24.13 23.42
C ILE A 441 -7.35 25.38 23.40
N SER A 442 -8.57 25.28 22.87
CA SER A 442 -9.47 26.43 22.72
C SER A 442 -9.94 27.00 24.07
N GLY A 443 -10.13 26.13 25.08
CA GLY A 443 -10.51 26.51 26.43
C GLY A 443 -9.48 27.38 27.17
N GLN A 444 -8.24 27.44 26.66
CA GLN A 444 -7.18 28.26 27.22
C GLN A 444 -7.15 29.69 26.66
N SER A 445 -7.99 29.99 25.66
CA SER A 445 -8.12 31.32 25.05
C SER A 445 -9.48 31.94 25.37
N ARG A 446 -9.47 33.25 25.64
CA ARG A 446 -10.72 34.03 25.84
C ARG A 446 -11.66 33.95 24.64
N GLN A 447 -11.11 33.87 23.42
CA GLN A 447 -11.89 33.83 22.19
C GLN A 447 -12.41 32.42 21.87
N GLY A 448 -11.76 31.37 22.39
CA GLY A 448 -12.09 29.97 22.10
C GLY A 448 -12.88 29.24 23.19
N ASN A 449 -13.14 29.91 24.32
CA ASN A 449 -13.80 29.29 25.48
C ASN A 449 -15.24 28.81 25.17
N ASP A 450 -15.96 29.57 24.34
CA ASP A 450 -17.35 29.28 23.95
C ASP A 450 -17.46 28.26 22.80
N PHE A 451 -16.35 27.81 22.20
CA PHE A 451 -16.41 26.76 21.18
C PHE A 451 -16.85 25.45 21.81
N THR A 452 -17.88 24.82 21.24
CA THR A 452 -18.38 23.53 21.71
C THR A 452 -17.60 22.40 21.04
N ARG A 453 -17.43 21.26 21.72
CA ARG A 453 -16.77 20.08 21.13
C ARG A 453 -17.45 19.64 19.81
N PRO A 454 -18.79 19.49 19.73
CA PRO A 454 -19.44 19.14 18.46
C PRO A 454 -19.25 20.19 17.36
N GLY A 455 -19.14 21.47 17.71
CA GLY A 455 -18.84 22.55 16.75
C GLY A 455 -17.41 22.43 16.19
N LEU A 456 -16.43 22.17 17.05
CA LEU A 456 -15.03 21.94 16.65
C LEU A 456 -14.88 20.67 15.82
N GLU A 457 -15.52 19.58 16.23
CA GLU A 457 -15.54 18.31 15.50
C GLU A 457 -16.09 18.50 14.07
N LYS A 458 -17.25 19.16 13.93
CA LYS A 458 -17.83 19.44 12.61
C LYS A 458 -16.97 20.35 11.74
N ALA A 459 -16.36 21.39 12.33
CA ALA A 459 -15.44 22.27 11.61
C ALA A 459 -14.17 21.52 11.16
N LEU A 460 -13.63 20.67 12.03
CA LEU A 460 -12.46 19.84 11.75
C LEU A 460 -12.74 18.83 10.64
N SER A 461 -13.88 18.11 10.70
CA SER A 461 -14.31 17.18 9.65
C SER A 461 -14.41 17.84 8.28
N ALA A 462 -14.91 19.09 8.21
CA ALA A 462 -14.95 19.85 6.97
C ALA A 462 -13.54 20.14 6.42
N VAL A 463 -12.60 20.56 7.27
CA VAL A 463 -11.20 20.81 6.89
C VAL A 463 -10.52 19.53 6.40
N LEU A 464 -10.67 18.43 7.13
CA LEU A 464 -10.10 17.12 6.78
C LEU A 464 -10.61 16.61 5.42
N THR A 465 -11.91 16.76 5.17
CA THR A 465 -12.55 16.34 3.92
C THR A 465 -11.97 17.08 2.72
N ILE A 466 -11.71 18.39 2.86
CA ILE A 466 -11.20 19.23 1.76
C ILE A 466 -9.69 19.10 1.55
N PHE A 467 -8.94 18.68 2.57
CA PHE A 467 -7.47 18.69 2.55
C PHE A 467 -6.90 18.14 1.22
N PRO A 468 -6.12 18.93 0.47
CA PRO A 468 -5.86 18.67 -0.96
C PRO A 468 -4.70 17.71 -1.21
N VAL A 469 -3.89 17.41 -0.20
CA VAL A 469 -2.71 16.52 -0.26
C VAL A 469 -2.81 15.46 0.82
N TYR A 470 -1.96 14.44 0.76
CA TYR A 470 -1.91 13.40 1.80
C TYR A 470 -1.63 14.00 3.17
N ARG A 471 -0.63 14.88 3.30
CA ARG A 471 -0.39 15.63 4.53
C ARG A 471 0.51 16.83 4.31
N THR A 472 0.53 17.72 5.30
CA THR A 472 1.59 18.72 5.48
C THR A 472 2.74 18.16 6.33
N TYR A 473 3.86 18.88 6.36
CA TYR A 473 5.06 18.54 7.14
C TYR A 473 5.47 19.67 8.09
N ILE A 474 4.49 20.17 8.85
CA ILE A 474 4.67 21.19 9.89
C ILE A 474 5.19 20.50 11.15
N ASN A 475 6.31 20.98 11.69
CA ASN A 475 6.94 20.43 12.89
C ASN A 475 7.63 21.54 13.72
N GLN A 476 8.53 21.15 14.62
CA GLN A 476 9.29 22.07 15.48
C GLN A 476 10.21 23.03 14.71
N GLU A 477 10.63 22.68 13.49
CA GLU A 477 11.50 23.53 12.65
C GLU A 477 10.69 24.59 11.87
N GLY A 478 9.37 24.44 11.80
CA GLY A 478 8.44 25.39 11.19
C GLY A 478 7.50 24.75 10.17
N LEU A 479 6.99 25.57 9.24
CA LEU A 479 6.10 25.17 8.15
C LEU A 479 6.61 25.70 6.81
N ARG A 480 6.35 24.98 5.72
CA ARG A 480 6.71 25.41 4.36
C ARG A 480 5.63 26.32 3.78
N GLU A 481 5.98 27.11 2.77
CA GLU A 481 4.99 27.93 2.05
C GLU A 481 3.94 27.07 1.31
N SER A 482 4.31 25.87 0.85
CA SER A 482 3.34 24.89 0.33
C SER A 482 2.36 24.43 1.41
N ASP A 483 2.84 24.12 2.63
CA ASP A 483 1.98 23.73 3.75
C ASP A 483 0.99 24.85 4.12
N ARG A 484 1.47 26.12 4.14
CA ARG A 484 0.63 27.30 4.33
C ARG A 484 -0.47 27.39 3.26
N THR A 485 -0.11 27.11 2.02
CA THR A 485 -1.03 27.18 0.87
C THR A 485 -2.11 26.12 0.98
N TYR A 486 -1.77 24.88 1.31
CA TYR A 486 -2.73 23.78 1.48
C TYR A 486 -3.69 24.03 2.65
N VAL A 487 -3.17 24.51 3.80
CA VAL A 487 -4.01 24.85 4.96
C VAL A 487 -5.00 25.97 4.61
N LYS A 488 -4.53 27.05 3.97
CA LYS A 488 -5.41 28.16 3.56
C LYS A 488 -6.45 27.72 2.54
N TYR A 489 -6.07 26.87 1.58
CA TYR A 489 -7.00 26.28 0.63
C TYR A 489 -8.09 25.48 1.35
N ALA A 490 -7.71 24.60 2.27
CA ALA A 490 -8.65 23.77 3.01
C ALA A 490 -9.63 24.60 3.86
N ILE A 491 -9.12 25.62 4.55
CA ILE A 491 -9.92 26.53 5.37
C ILE A 491 -10.88 27.37 4.52
N ALA A 492 -10.43 27.88 3.36
CA ALA A 492 -11.26 28.72 2.50
C ALA A 492 -12.52 27.95 2.02
N HIS A 493 -12.34 26.74 1.52
CA HIS A 493 -13.48 25.92 1.05
C HIS A 493 -14.29 25.35 2.22
N ALA A 494 -13.68 25.11 3.40
CA ALA A 494 -14.43 24.65 4.57
C ALA A 494 -15.44 25.70 5.05
N LYS A 495 -15.13 27.00 4.88
CA LYS A 495 -16.07 28.10 5.18
C LYS A 495 -17.32 28.05 4.30
N GLU A 496 -17.22 27.50 3.08
CA GLU A 496 -18.36 27.32 2.17
C GLU A 496 -19.23 26.13 2.60
N LEU A 497 -18.62 25.03 3.07
CA LEU A 497 -19.34 23.84 3.55
C LEU A 497 -20.06 24.07 4.89
N VAL A 498 -19.42 24.77 5.83
CA VAL A 498 -19.97 25.00 7.18
C VAL A 498 -19.98 26.49 7.58
N PRO A 499 -20.77 27.35 6.89
CA PRO A 499 -20.77 28.80 7.07
C PRO A 499 -21.25 29.29 8.44
N ARG A 500 -21.76 28.40 9.30
CA ARG A 500 -22.15 28.72 10.68
C ARG A 500 -20.99 28.63 11.67
N LEU A 501 -19.85 28.06 11.28
CA LEU A 501 -18.70 27.75 12.15
C LEU A 501 -17.44 28.58 11.78
N LEU A 502 -17.64 29.82 11.31
CA LEU A 502 -16.55 30.66 10.81
C LEU A 502 -15.50 30.99 11.88
N LYS A 503 -15.90 31.10 13.15
CA LYS A 503 -14.98 31.40 14.27
C LYS A 503 -14.13 30.18 14.61
N GLU A 504 -14.75 29.01 14.65
CA GLU A 504 -14.08 27.72 14.85
C GLU A 504 -13.08 27.46 13.72
N LEU A 505 -13.48 27.66 12.46
CA LEU A 505 -12.58 27.53 11.31
C LEU A 505 -11.41 28.51 11.36
N LYS A 506 -11.66 29.78 11.75
CA LYS A 506 -10.57 30.75 11.91
C LYS A 506 -9.60 30.33 13.03
N PHE A 507 -10.12 29.79 14.13
CA PHE A 507 -9.29 29.27 15.19
C PHE A 507 -8.45 28.05 14.75
N ILE A 508 -9.07 27.11 14.02
CA ILE A 508 -8.35 25.98 13.42
C ILE A 508 -7.23 26.47 12.49
N GLU A 509 -7.51 27.45 11.63
CA GLU A 509 -6.49 28.08 10.77
C GLU A 509 -5.30 28.61 11.58
N THR A 510 -5.56 29.37 12.65
CA THR A 510 -4.52 29.91 13.53
C THR A 510 -3.71 28.82 14.24
N VAL A 511 -4.34 27.73 14.66
CA VAL A 511 -3.65 26.57 15.25
C VAL A 511 -2.79 25.85 14.20
N LEU A 512 -3.34 25.55 13.02
CA LEU A 512 -2.66 24.84 11.94
C LEU A 512 -1.47 25.62 11.39
N LEU A 513 -1.57 26.94 11.28
CA LEU A 513 -0.50 27.81 10.79
C LEU A 513 0.51 28.22 11.87
N LEU A 514 0.37 27.70 13.10
CA LEU A 514 1.17 28.09 14.27
C LEU A 514 1.25 29.62 14.44
N GLU A 515 0.13 30.31 14.20
CA GLU A 515 0.05 31.76 14.33
C GLU A 515 -0.02 32.19 15.80
N GLU A 516 0.42 33.44 16.07
CA GLU A 516 0.36 34.10 17.38
C GLU A 516 1.18 33.42 18.49
N GLU A 517 2.15 32.56 18.13
CA GLU A 517 2.99 31.83 19.11
C GLU A 517 3.70 32.75 20.11
N GLU A 518 4.11 33.96 19.73
CA GLU A 518 4.79 34.90 20.64
C GLU A 518 4.01 35.22 21.92
N THR A 519 2.68 35.08 21.88
CA THR A 519 1.79 35.37 23.02
C THR A 519 1.51 34.16 23.91
N LEU A 520 1.97 32.97 23.51
CA LEU A 520 1.70 31.71 24.17
C LEU A 520 2.83 31.28 25.11
N THR A 521 2.45 30.60 26.19
CA THR A 521 3.41 29.87 27.03
C THR A 521 4.04 28.70 26.26
N THR A 522 5.17 28.19 26.72
CA THR A 522 5.83 27.02 26.11
C THR A 522 4.90 25.81 26.04
N GLU A 523 4.17 25.53 27.12
CA GLU A 523 3.21 24.41 27.17
C GLU A 523 2.10 24.56 26.11
N GLN A 524 1.56 25.78 25.95
CA GLN A 524 0.55 26.07 24.93
C GLN A 524 1.07 25.87 23.50
N LYS A 525 2.33 26.24 23.25
CA LYS A 525 2.98 26.02 21.96
C LYS A 525 3.12 24.53 21.66
N GLU A 526 3.58 23.74 22.64
CA GLU A 526 3.71 22.29 22.47
C GLU A 526 2.36 21.62 22.25
N GLN A 527 1.31 22.02 22.98
CA GLN A 527 -0.04 21.47 22.77
C GLN A 527 -0.58 21.78 21.36
N ARG A 528 -0.38 23.01 20.85
CA ARG A 528 -0.75 23.36 19.48
C ARG A 528 0.04 22.54 18.45
N ARG A 529 1.37 22.44 18.60
CA ARG A 529 2.21 21.61 17.72
C ARG A 529 1.79 20.16 17.76
N HIS A 530 1.56 19.61 18.95
CA HIS A 530 1.11 18.23 19.11
C HIS A 530 -0.20 17.98 18.37
N PHE A 531 -1.18 18.88 18.49
CA PHE A 531 -2.42 18.79 17.71
C PHE A 531 -2.15 18.80 16.20
N VAL A 532 -1.31 19.71 15.69
CA VAL A 532 -0.96 19.77 14.26
C VAL A 532 -0.29 18.46 13.81
N MET A 533 0.68 17.96 14.57
CA MET A 533 1.42 16.75 14.23
C MET A 533 0.52 15.51 14.26
N LYS A 534 -0.39 15.37 15.24
CA LYS A 534 -1.40 14.29 15.28
C LYS A 534 -2.39 14.40 14.11
N LEU A 535 -2.83 15.60 13.75
CA LEU A 535 -3.73 15.81 12.61
C LEU A 535 -3.07 15.38 11.29
N GLN A 536 -1.78 15.67 11.11
CA GLN A 536 -1.02 15.27 9.91
C GLN A 536 -0.88 13.75 9.78
N GLN A 537 -0.92 13.00 10.89
CA GLN A 537 -0.96 11.53 10.85
C GLN A 537 -2.32 10.96 10.42
N LEU A 538 -3.38 11.78 10.41
CA LEU A 538 -4.74 11.37 10.04
C LEU A 538 -5.11 11.73 8.59
N THR A 539 -4.59 12.84 8.06
CA THR A 539 -4.94 13.29 6.70
C THR A 539 -4.49 12.30 5.62
N GLY A 540 -3.34 11.65 5.79
CA GLY A 540 -2.80 10.65 4.85
C GLY A 540 -3.70 9.41 4.76
N PRO A 541 -3.98 8.74 5.89
CA PRO A 541 -5.00 7.69 5.97
C PRO A 541 -6.35 8.05 5.38
N LEU A 542 -6.84 9.28 5.64
CA LEU A 542 -8.09 9.74 5.09
C LEU A 542 -8.04 9.88 3.56
N MET A 543 -6.93 10.38 3.01
CA MET A 543 -6.74 10.45 1.56
C MET A 543 -6.74 9.04 0.94
N ALA A 544 -5.94 8.13 1.48
CA ALA A 544 -5.87 6.75 0.99
C ALA A 544 -7.23 6.04 1.04
N LYS A 545 -7.93 6.07 2.19
CA LYS A 545 -9.21 5.36 2.34
C LYS A 545 -10.37 6.05 1.62
N GLY A 546 -10.38 7.38 1.57
CA GLY A 546 -11.44 8.18 0.94
C GLY A 546 -11.31 8.23 -0.58
N VAL A 547 -10.08 8.30 -1.09
CA VAL A 547 -9.80 8.40 -2.53
C VAL A 547 -9.45 7.04 -3.09
N GLU A 548 -8.30 6.48 -2.74
CA GLU A 548 -7.79 5.27 -3.39
C GLU A 548 -8.71 4.05 -3.20
N ASP A 549 -9.23 3.86 -1.99
CA ASP A 549 -10.05 2.70 -1.61
C ASP A 549 -11.55 3.01 -1.57
N THR A 550 -11.97 4.16 -2.13
CA THR A 550 -13.41 4.46 -2.26
C THR A 550 -13.71 5.22 -3.55
N LEU A 551 -13.19 6.43 -3.75
CA LEU A 551 -13.47 7.24 -4.94
C LEU A 551 -13.02 6.57 -6.25
N LEU A 552 -11.83 5.95 -6.26
CA LEU A 552 -11.32 5.21 -7.42
C LEU A 552 -12.15 3.97 -7.76
N TYR A 553 -13.01 3.53 -6.82
CA TYR A 553 -14.00 2.47 -7.00
C TYR A 553 -15.41 3.01 -7.27
N VAL A 554 -15.53 4.28 -7.67
CA VAL A 554 -16.82 4.87 -8.07
C VAL A 554 -16.70 5.62 -9.38
N TYR A 555 -15.66 6.42 -9.55
CA TYR A 555 -15.51 7.27 -10.75
C TYR A 555 -14.80 6.52 -11.88
N TYR A 556 -15.54 5.81 -12.74
CA TYR A 556 -14.98 4.89 -13.72
C TYR A 556 -14.85 5.45 -15.15
N ARG A 557 -14.70 6.78 -15.32
CA ARG A 557 -14.63 7.44 -16.64
C ARG A 557 -13.64 6.75 -17.58
N LEU A 558 -12.41 6.55 -17.11
CA LEU A 558 -11.39 5.73 -17.76
C LEU A 558 -10.54 5.05 -16.68
N LEU A 559 -10.67 3.73 -16.56
CA LEU A 559 -10.20 2.96 -15.41
C LEU A 559 -8.67 2.89 -15.28
N SER A 560 -7.92 3.15 -16.37
CA SER A 560 -6.45 3.23 -16.32
C SER A 560 -5.93 4.42 -15.53
N LEU A 561 -6.75 5.45 -15.28
CA LEU A 561 -6.40 6.62 -14.48
C LEU A 561 -6.70 6.42 -12.99
N ASN A 562 -7.41 5.35 -12.64
CA ASN A 562 -7.82 5.04 -11.27
C ASN A 562 -6.74 4.22 -10.57
N GLU A 563 -5.60 4.84 -10.28
CA GLU A 563 -4.42 4.17 -9.73
C GLU A 563 -3.94 4.84 -8.44
N VAL A 564 -3.10 4.17 -7.65
CA VAL A 564 -2.44 4.75 -6.48
C VAL A 564 -1.64 5.99 -6.89
N GLY A 565 -1.89 7.13 -6.23
CA GLY A 565 -1.36 8.44 -6.63
C GLY A 565 -1.94 9.04 -7.91
N GLY A 566 -2.93 8.37 -8.53
CA GLY A 566 -3.61 8.86 -9.71
C GLY A 566 -4.77 9.78 -9.36
N ASN A 567 -4.98 10.81 -10.18
CA ASN A 567 -6.10 11.72 -10.07
C ASN A 567 -6.99 11.63 -11.33
N PRO A 568 -8.06 10.83 -11.34
CA PRO A 568 -8.84 10.57 -12.55
C PRO A 568 -9.67 11.77 -13.03
N SER A 569 -9.67 12.90 -12.31
CA SER A 569 -10.17 14.17 -12.84
C SER A 569 -9.25 14.74 -13.93
N GLN A 570 -7.94 14.47 -13.86
CA GLN A 570 -6.97 14.83 -14.88
C GLN A 570 -6.91 13.75 -15.97
N PHE A 571 -7.41 14.07 -17.16
CA PHE A 571 -7.51 13.10 -18.26
C PHE A 571 -6.19 13.00 -19.06
N GLY A 572 -5.23 12.27 -18.50
CA GLY A 572 -3.92 12.05 -19.13
C GLY A 572 -2.91 13.18 -18.88
N VAL A 573 -1.75 13.09 -19.54
CA VAL A 573 -0.63 14.01 -19.39
C VAL A 573 -0.10 14.44 -20.76
N SER A 574 0.16 15.74 -20.94
CA SER A 574 0.72 16.27 -22.18
C SER A 574 2.20 15.87 -22.34
N LEU A 575 2.71 15.87 -23.58
CA LEU A 575 4.15 15.62 -23.81
C LEU A 575 5.02 16.66 -23.09
N ALA A 576 4.58 17.92 -23.05
CA ALA A 576 5.31 19.00 -22.40
C ALA A 576 5.42 18.75 -20.89
N ASP A 577 4.33 18.39 -20.22
CA ASP A 577 4.31 18.13 -18.78
C ASP A 577 5.14 16.89 -18.42
N PHE A 578 5.07 15.83 -19.24
CA PHE A 578 5.92 14.65 -19.06
C PHE A 578 7.41 14.99 -19.17
N HIS A 579 7.79 15.81 -20.15
CA HIS A 579 9.17 16.23 -20.32
C HIS A 579 9.63 17.17 -19.20
N GLU A 580 8.78 18.08 -18.73
CA GLU A 580 9.09 18.98 -17.63
C GLU A 580 9.27 18.22 -16.31
N PHE A 581 8.38 17.27 -16.02
CA PHE A 581 8.51 16.34 -14.92
C PHE A 581 9.87 15.61 -14.91
N ASN A 582 10.28 15.05 -16.06
CA ASN A 582 11.56 14.36 -16.16
C ASN A 582 12.78 15.30 -15.98
N LYS A 583 12.70 16.56 -16.41
CA LYS A 583 13.75 17.56 -16.13
C LYS A 583 13.85 17.86 -14.64
N GLN A 584 12.71 18.07 -13.99
CA GLN A 584 12.66 18.33 -12.54
C GLN A 584 13.18 17.14 -11.74
N GLN A 585 12.80 15.92 -12.13
CA GLN A 585 13.37 14.70 -11.58
C GLN A 585 14.89 14.63 -11.73
N GLN A 586 15.43 14.87 -12.93
CA GLN A 586 16.88 14.85 -13.16
C GLN A 586 17.62 15.90 -12.32
N ALA A 587 17.02 17.08 -12.11
CA ALA A 587 17.64 18.16 -11.38
C ALA A 587 17.58 17.98 -9.84
N ALA A 588 16.45 17.51 -9.31
CA ALA A 588 16.21 17.47 -7.87
C ALA A 588 16.30 16.06 -7.27
N TRP A 589 15.94 15.03 -8.03
CA TRP A 589 15.79 13.65 -7.54
C TRP A 589 16.32 12.61 -8.55
N PRO A 590 17.59 12.69 -9.00
CA PRO A 590 18.12 11.86 -10.09
C PRO A 590 18.17 10.36 -9.78
N HIS A 591 17.98 9.96 -8.52
CA HIS A 591 18.06 8.58 -8.04
C HIS A 591 16.74 8.07 -7.45
N LYS A 592 15.63 8.80 -7.67
CA LYS A 592 14.26 8.38 -7.34
C LYS A 592 13.84 7.17 -8.16
N MET A 593 12.94 6.33 -7.63
CA MET A 593 12.48 5.14 -8.36
C MET A 593 11.46 5.48 -9.46
N ASN A 594 11.51 4.73 -10.57
CA ASN A 594 10.56 4.76 -11.67
C ASN A 594 9.76 3.45 -11.66
N ALA A 595 8.61 3.45 -10.98
CA ALA A 595 7.74 2.29 -10.91
C ALA A 595 6.67 2.34 -12.02
N THR A 596 6.27 1.17 -12.49
CA THR A 596 5.07 0.99 -13.34
C THR A 596 4.13 -0.07 -12.78
N ALA A 597 4.57 -0.94 -11.89
CA ALA A 597 3.71 -1.87 -11.16
C ALA A 597 4.27 -2.04 -9.76
N THR A 598 3.40 -2.28 -8.78
CA THR A 598 3.79 -2.58 -7.39
C THR A 598 2.84 -3.63 -6.81
N HIS A 599 3.10 -4.03 -5.56
CA HIS A 599 2.20 -4.90 -4.82
C HIS A 599 0.90 -4.19 -4.36
N ASP A 600 0.78 -2.87 -4.52
CA ASP A 600 -0.41 -2.09 -4.12
C ASP A 600 -1.10 -1.38 -5.29
N THR A 601 -0.50 -1.37 -6.49
CA THR A 601 -1.18 -0.84 -7.68
C THR A 601 -2.51 -1.58 -7.86
N LYS A 602 -3.58 -0.81 -8.12
CA LYS A 602 -4.94 -1.31 -8.29
C LYS A 602 -5.06 -2.24 -9.49
N ARG A 603 -4.17 -2.13 -10.49
CA ARG A 603 -4.14 -2.98 -11.71
C ARG A 603 -2.72 -3.18 -12.21
N GLY A 604 -2.51 -4.22 -13.02
CA GLY A 604 -1.23 -4.47 -13.67
C GLY A 604 -0.86 -3.42 -14.71
N GLU A 605 0.43 -3.27 -14.99
CA GLU A 605 0.93 -2.21 -15.88
C GLU A 605 0.44 -2.35 -17.33
N ASP A 606 0.20 -3.58 -17.77
CA ASP A 606 -0.25 -3.87 -19.14
C ASP A 606 -1.78 -3.82 -19.27
N VAL A 607 -2.51 -3.99 -18.17
CA VAL A 607 -3.94 -3.66 -18.08
C VAL A 607 -4.15 -2.19 -18.38
N ARG A 608 -3.36 -1.30 -17.75
CA ARG A 608 -3.46 0.14 -17.98
C ARG A 608 -3.02 0.53 -19.39
N ALA A 609 -1.93 -0.05 -19.90
CA ALA A 609 -1.46 0.19 -21.27
C ALA A 609 -2.53 -0.14 -22.33
N ARG A 610 -3.26 -1.25 -22.16
CA ARG A 610 -4.42 -1.63 -23.00
C ARG A 610 -5.57 -0.64 -22.88
N LEU A 611 -5.95 -0.28 -21.65
CA LEU A 611 -7.07 0.61 -21.41
C LEU A 611 -6.84 2.03 -21.96
N ASN A 612 -5.60 2.52 -21.95
CA ASN A 612 -5.25 3.82 -22.53
C ASN A 612 -5.56 3.93 -24.03
N VAL A 613 -5.57 2.82 -24.77
CA VAL A 613 -5.97 2.77 -26.19
C VAL A 613 -7.41 3.27 -26.39
N LEU A 614 -8.30 3.05 -25.41
CA LEU A 614 -9.68 3.53 -25.50
C LEU A 614 -9.75 5.04 -25.74
N SER A 615 -8.82 5.81 -25.17
CA SER A 615 -8.74 7.26 -25.37
C SER A 615 -8.52 7.67 -26.83
N GLU A 616 -7.97 6.77 -27.67
CA GLU A 616 -7.73 7.02 -29.09
C GLU A 616 -8.95 6.74 -29.97
N ILE A 617 -9.87 5.89 -29.51
CA ILE A 617 -11.02 5.39 -30.25
C ILE A 617 -12.35 5.56 -29.48
N PRO A 618 -12.68 6.76 -28.93
CA PRO A 618 -13.85 6.97 -28.09
C PRO A 618 -15.17 6.58 -28.75
N GLU A 619 -15.34 6.86 -30.05
CA GLU A 619 -16.58 6.56 -30.76
C GLU A 619 -16.80 5.05 -30.92
N GLU A 620 -15.74 4.29 -31.18
CA GLU A 620 -15.81 2.83 -31.23
C GLU A 620 -16.10 2.26 -29.84
N TRP A 621 -15.44 2.78 -28.81
CA TRP A 621 -15.68 2.40 -27.42
C TRP A 621 -17.15 2.60 -27.03
N GLU A 622 -17.73 3.75 -27.32
CA GLU A 622 -19.14 4.04 -27.04
C GLU A 622 -20.08 3.04 -27.73
N GLN A 623 -19.82 2.72 -28.99
CA GLN A 623 -20.61 1.74 -29.74
C GLN A 623 -20.54 0.36 -29.10
N GLN A 624 -19.34 -0.07 -28.67
CA GLN A 624 -19.13 -1.38 -28.08
C GLN A 624 -19.83 -1.53 -26.73
N VAL A 625 -19.67 -0.58 -25.80
CA VAL A 625 -20.33 -0.68 -24.48
C VAL A 625 -21.85 -0.70 -24.59
N ARG A 626 -22.42 0.10 -25.52
CA ARG A 626 -23.85 0.07 -25.80
C ARG A 626 -24.27 -1.30 -26.32
N SER A 627 -23.52 -1.85 -27.27
CA SER A 627 -23.84 -3.16 -27.85
C SER A 627 -23.71 -4.30 -26.84
N TRP A 628 -22.70 -4.28 -25.98
CA TRP A 628 -22.52 -5.29 -24.93
C TRP A 628 -23.62 -5.20 -23.89
N ARG A 629 -24.00 -3.99 -23.47
CA ARG A 629 -25.15 -3.78 -22.57
C ARG A 629 -26.46 -4.33 -23.15
N GLU A 630 -26.71 -4.11 -24.44
CA GLU A 630 -27.90 -4.65 -25.12
C GLU A 630 -27.91 -6.17 -25.08
N VAL A 631 -26.79 -6.80 -25.47
CA VAL A 631 -26.65 -8.26 -25.50
C VAL A 631 -26.74 -8.89 -24.11
N ASN A 632 -26.19 -8.23 -23.08
CA ASN A 632 -26.17 -8.73 -21.71
C ASN A 632 -27.40 -8.31 -20.89
N SER A 633 -28.32 -7.51 -21.44
CA SER A 633 -29.49 -6.98 -20.73
C SER A 633 -30.35 -8.07 -20.08
N SER A 634 -30.54 -9.20 -20.77
CA SER A 634 -31.29 -10.36 -20.28
C SER A 634 -30.58 -11.17 -19.20
N LYS A 635 -29.26 -10.98 -19.03
CA LYS A 635 -28.43 -11.67 -18.03
C LYS A 635 -28.45 -10.96 -16.67
N LYS A 636 -28.94 -9.72 -16.61
CA LYS A 636 -29.06 -8.98 -15.34
C LYS A 636 -30.12 -9.59 -14.45
N VAL A 637 -29.82 -9.67 -13.15
CA VAL A 637 -30.76 -10.18 -12.14
C VAL A 637 -31.47 -9.01 -11.47
N ASN A 638 -32.76 -9.16 -11.14
CA ASN A 638 -33.50 -8.16 -10.39
C ASN A 638 -33.61 -8.58 -8.91
N PHE A 639 -32.97 -7.84 -8.02
CA PHE A 639 -33.06 -8.03 -6.57
C PHE A 639 -33.67 -6.78 -5.94
N VAL A 640 -34.74 -6.96 -5.15
CA VAL A 640 -35.40 -5.87 -4.38
C VAL A 640 -35.68 -4.62 -5.24
N ASN A 641 -36.25 -4.81 -6.45
CA ASN A 641 -36.52 -3.76 -7.45
C ASN A 641 -35.28 -3.01 -7.97
N ARG A 642 -34.09 -3.63 -7.93
CA ARG A 642 -32.84 -3.12 -8.51
C ARG A 642 -32.26 -4.14 -9.49
N MET A 643 -31.88 -3.69 -10.67
CA MET A 643 -31.12 -4.50 -11.62
C MET A 643 -29.65 -4.58 -11.19
N VAL A 644 -29.09 -5.78 -11.16
CA VAL A 644 -27.71 -6.08 -10.78
C VAL A 644 -26.95 -6.68 -11.97
N PRO A 645 -25.73 -6.20 -12.28
CA PRO A 645 -25.09 -5.01 -11.70
C PRO A 645 -25.82 -3.72 -12.08
N ASP A 646 -25.61 -2.66 -11.30
CA ASP A 646 -26.01 -1.31 -11.71
C ASP A 646 -25.23 -0.89 -12.97
N THR A 647 -25.53 0.29 -13.53
CA THR A 647 -24.88 0.74 -14.76
C THR A 647 -23.44 1.16 -14.56
N ASN A 648 -23.03 1.61 -13.37
CA ASN A 648 -21.65 2.01 -13.12
C ASN A 648 -20.74 0.79 -12.96
N ASP A 649 -21.18 -0.21 -12.19
CA ASP A 649 -20.48 -1.48 -11.97
C ASP A 649 -20.40 -2.31 -13.27
N GLU A 650 -21.42 -2.24 -14.13
CA GLU A 650 -21.36 -2.84 -15.48
C GLU A 650 -20.29 -2.17 -16.36
N TYR A 651 -20.18 -0.83 -16.31
CA TYR A 651 -19.16 -0.10 -17.08
C TYR A 651 -17.73 -0.42 -16.58
N PHE A 652 -17.58 -0.54 -15.26
CA PHE A 652 -16.36 -1.02 -14.62
C PHE A 652 -15.99 -2.44 -15.07
N LEU A 653 -16.95 -3.36 -15.10
CA LEU A 653 -16.70 -4.73 -15.54
C LEU A 653 -16.21 -4.77 -16.98
N TYR A 654 -16.83 -4.02 -17.90
CA TYR A 654 -16.41 -4.03 -19.30
C TYR A 654 -14.99 -3.53 -19.51
N GLN A 655 -14.56 -2.47 -18.81
CA GLN A 655 -13.17 -2.03 -18.84
C GLN A 655 -12.24 -3.06 -18.19
N THR A 656 -12.63 -3.64 -17.05
CA THR A 656 -11.87 -4.68 -16.36
C THR A 656 -11.61 -5.87 -17.27
N LEU A 657 -12.63 -6.37 -17.95
CA LEU A 657 -12.50 -7.46 -18.93
C LEU A 657 -11.57 -7.04 -20.06
N LEU A 658 -11.80 -5.88 -20.68
CA LEU A 658 -10.99 -5.43 -21.80
C LEU A 658 -9.50 -5.30 -21.47
N GLY A 659 -9.17 -4.79 -20.29
CA GLY A 659 -7.79 -4.63 -19.85
C GLY A 659 -7.12 -5.96 -19.47
N SER A 660 -7.82 -6.85 -18.78
CA SER A 660 -7.21 -8.04 -18.15
C SER A 660 -7.41 -9.35 -18.91
N PHE A 661 -8.25 -9.40 -19.97
CA PHE A 661 -8.56 -10.65 -20.64
C PHE A 661 -7.28 -11.30 -21.21
N PRO A 662 -7.04 -12.59 -20.94
CA PRO A 662 -5.80 -13.28 -21.24
C PRO A 662 -5.63 -13.53 -22.75
N PHE A 663 -4.38 -13.48 -23.23
CA PHE A 663 -4.06 -13.72 -24.64
C PHE A 663 -4.37 -15.17 -25.09
N GLU A 664 -4.20 -16.13 -24.18
CA GLU A 664 -4.47 -17.56 -24.40
C GLU A 664 -5.96 -17.95 -24.30
N GLY A 665 -6.84 -16.99 -24.01
CA GLY A 665 -8.25 -17.25 -23.72
C GLY A 665 -8.49 -17.69 -22.28
N ILE A 666 -9.76 -17.93 -21.93
CA ILE A 666 -10.19 -18.18 -20.54
C ILE A 666 -10.42 -19.65 -20.22
N GLU A 667 -10.44 -20.52 -21.23
CA GLU A 667 -10.65 -21.95 -21.06
C GLU A 667 -9.50 -22.58 -20.26
N ASN A 668 -9.80 -23.38 -19.24
CA ASN A 668 -8.82 -24.00 -18.35
C ASN A 668 -7.98 -23.00 -17.53
N THR A 669 -8.46 -21.77 -17.34
CA THR A 669 -7.84 -20.75 -16.47
C THR A 669 -8.71 -20.47 -15.23
N ASP A 670 -8.13 -19.81 -14.23
CA ASP A 670 -8.85 -19.28 -13.06
C ASP A 670 -9.44 -17.86 -13.31
N TYR A 671 -9.39 -17.36 -14.55
CA TYR A 671 -9.69 -15.97 -14.88
C TYR A 671 -11.09 -15.53 -14.44
N VAL A 672 -12.11 -16.37 -14.65
CA VAL A 672 -13.49 -16.02 -14.24
C VAL A 672 -13.57 -15.84 -12.73
N THR A 673 -12.91 -16.71 -11.95
CA THR A 673 -12.83 -16.58 -10.49
C THR A 673 -12.11 -15.30 -10.09
N ARG A 674 -10.96 -15.00 -10.72
CA ARG A 674 -10.19 -13.77 -10.47
C ARG A 674 -11.03 -12.50 -10.71
N VAL A 675 -11.81 -12.47 -11.79
CA VAL A 675 -12.72 -11.35 -12.10
C VAL A 675 -13.83 -11.23 -11.06
N LYS A 676 -14.40 -12.35 -10.60
CA LYS A 676 -15.44 -12.35 -9.56
C LYS A 676 -14.91 -11.84 -8.23
N ASP A 677 -13.75 -12.33 -7.79
CA ASP A 677 -13.11 -11.89 -6.55
C ASP A 677 -12.80 -10.39 -6.61
N TYR A 678 -12.27 -9.93 -7.75
CA TYR A 678 -12.03 -8.50 -7.96
C TYR A 678 -13.32 -7.68 -7.99
N ALA A 679 -14.38 -8.16 -8.63
CA ALA A 679 -15.66 -7.47 -8.66
C ALA A 679 -16.26 -7.30 -7.26
N ILE A 680 -16.22 -8.34 -6.42
CA ILE A 680 -16.67 -8.27 -5.02
C ILE A 680 -15.83 -7.28 -4.23
N LYS A 681 -14.50 -7.33 -4.35
CA LYS A 681 -13.62 -6.34 -3.72
C LYS A 681 -13.98 -4.92 -4.17
N ALA A 682 -14.14 -4.71 -5.47
CA ALA A 682 -14.44 -3.40 -6.03
C ALA A 682 -15.74 -2.80 -5.51
N VAL A 683 -16.85 -3.57 -5.49
CA VAL A 683 -18.13 -3.05 -5.00
C VAL A 683 -18.17 -2.84 -3.48
N ARG A 684 -17.37 -3.61 -2.72
CA ARG A 684 -17.18 -3.41 -1.28
C ARG A 684 -16.33 -2.17 -0.99
N GLU A 685 -15.32 -1.88 -1.79
CA GLU A 685 -14.54 -0.66 -1.69
C GLU A 685 -15.34 0.58 -2.13
N ALA A 686 -16.20 0.46 -3.14
CA ALA A 686 -17.08 1.54 -3.59
C ALA A 686 -18.03 2.05 -2.49
N LYS A 687 -18.45 1.14 -1.59
CA LYS A 687 -19.36 1.40 -0.45
C LYS A 687 -20.70 1.99 -0.90
N VAL A 688 -21.15 1.68 -2.12
CA VAL A 688 -22.43 2.18 -2.69
C VAL A 688 -23.60 1.26 -2.32
N TYR A 689 -23.43 -0.05 -2.55
CA TYR A 689 -24.49 -1.04 -2.31
C TYR A 689 -24.09 -2.10 -1.28
N THR A 690 -22.82 -2.49 -1.26
CA THR A 690 -22.24 -3.42 -0.29
C THR A 690 -20.98 -2.79 0.31
N ALA A 691 -20.53 -3.30 1.46
CA ALA A 691 -19.29 -2.88 2.10
C ALA A 691 -18.73 -4.04 2.94
N TRP A 692 -17.42 -4.06 3.20
CA TRP A 692 -16.78 -5.05 4.08
C TRP A 692 -17.47 -5.20 5.44
N LEU A 693 -17.99 -4.09 5.97
CA LEU A 693 -18.58 -4.01 7.31
C LEU A 693 -20.06 -4.45 7.36
N ARG A 694 -20.71 -4.48 6.20
CA ARG A 694 -22.13 -4.80 6.03
C ARG A 694 -22.34 -5.30 4.59
N PRO A 695 -22.00 -6.57 4.31
CA PRO A 695 -22.15 -7.11 2.98
C PRO A 695 -23.63 -7.20 2.58
N ASP A 696 -23.94 -6.80 1.35
CA ASP A 696 -25.22 -7.06 0.69
C ASP A 696 -25.06 -8.32 -0.18
N ASN A 697 -25.35 -9.47 0.42
CA ASN A 697 -25.16 -10.78 -0.22
C ASN A 697 -26.01 -10.95 -1.50
N ASP A 698 -27.17 -10.29 -1.58
CA ASP A 698 -28.04 -10.37 -2.76
C ASP A 698 -27.40 -9.62 -3.93
N TYR A 699 -26.87 -8.42 -3.69
CA TYR A 699 -26.13 -7.66 -4.71
C TYR A 699 -24.87 -8.40 -5.17
N GLU A 700 -24.08 -8.91 -4.22
CA GLU A 700 -22.85 -9.66 -4.50
C GLU A 700 -23.13 -10.92 -5.31
N THR A 701 -24.15 -11.70 -4.93
CA THR A 701 -24.56 -12.92 -5.65
C THR A 701 -25.10 -12.60 -7.04
N GLY A 702 -25.91 -11.54 -7.17
CA GLY A 702 -26.42 -11.08 -8.46
C GLY A 702 -25.30 -10.67 -9.41
N PHE A 703 -24.26 -9.98 -8.92
CA PHE A 703 -23.14 -9.57 -9.74
C PHE A 703 -22.27 -10.75 -10.16
N MET A 704 -21.99 -11.69 -9.24
CA MET A 704 -21.30 -12.94 -9.56
C MET A 704 -22.04 -13.75 -10.63
N THR A 705 -23.37 -13.88 -10.51
CA THR A 705 -24.22 -14.59 -11.48
C THR A 705 -24.18 -13.92 -12.86
N PHE A 706 -24.18 -12.59 -12.89
CA PHE A 706 -24.03 -11.83 -14.12
C PHE A 706 -22.68 -12.11 -14.78
N ILE A 707 -21.58 -12.11 -14.02
CA ILE A 707 -20.23 -12.41 -14.54
C ILE A 707 -20.17 -13.83 -15.11
N ASP A 708 -20.67 -14.83 -14.38
CA ASP A 708 -20.73 -16.22 -14.86
C ASP A 708 -21.49 -16.31 -16.20
N SER A 709 -22.62 -15.62 -16.30
CA SER A 709 -23.46 -15.61 -17.51
C SER A 709 -22.81 -14.85 -18.67
N VAL A 710 -22.05 -13.79 -18.40
CA VAL A 710 -21.35 -12.99 -19.42
C VAL A 710 -20.16 -13.77 -19.99
N LEU A 711 -19.42 -14.48 -19.12
CA LEU A 711 -18.19 -15.18 -19.45
C LEU A 711 -18.36 -16.67 -19.75
N GLU A 712 -19.60 -17.16 -19.87
CA GLU A 712 -19.87 -18.56 -20.22
C GLU A 712 -19.11 -18.96 -21.52
N PRO A 713 -18.22 -19.97 -21.46
CA PRO A 713 -17.43 -20.41 -22.59
C PRO A 713 -18.30 -21.23 -23.56
N SER A 714 -18.96 -20.51 -24.47
CA SER A 714 -19.86 -21.10 -25.46
C SER A 714 -19.73 -20.40 -26.80
N GLU A 715 -19.67 -21.17 -27.89
CA GLU A 715 -19.71 -20.64 -29.27
C GLU A 715 -20.99 -19.86 -29.57
N GLN A 716 -22.05 -20.04 -28.76
CA GLN A 716 -23.30 -19.30 -28.90
C GLN A 716 -23.29 -17.97 -28.13
N ASN A 717 -22.26 -17.70 -27.32
CA ASN A 717 -22.16 -16.49 -26.51
C ASN A 717 -22.02 -15.24 -27.41
N GLN A 718 -23.14 -14.52 -27.56
CA GLN A 718 -23.21 -13.31 -28.39
C GLN A 718 -22.32 -12.18 -27.88
N PHE A 719 -22.01 -12.15 -26.58
CA PHE A 719 -21.08 -11.18 -26.02
C PHE A 719 -19.67 -11.44 -26.55
N PHE A 720 -19.15 -12.67 -26.48
CA PHE A 720 -17.82 -13.01 -27.03
C PHE A 720 -17.68 -12.74 -28.53
N LYS A 721 -18.73 -12.99 -29.33
CA LYS A 721 -18.72 -12.66 -30.77
C LYS A 721 -18.48 -11.17 -31.05
N LYS A 722 -18.89 -10.28 -30.14
CA LYS A 722 -18.69 -8.83 -30.27
C LYS A 722 -17.47 -8.34 -29.49
N PHE A 723 -17.20 -8.92 -28.33
CA PHE A 723 -16.14 -8.53 -27.42
C PHE A 723 -14.76 -8.92 -27.95
N LEU A 724 -14.56 -10.19 -28.37
CA LEU A 724 -13.23 -10.70 -28.74
C LEU A 724 -12.57 -9.93 -29.90
N PRO A 725 -13.27 -9.55 -31.00
CA PRO A 725 -12.65 -8.76 -32.06
C PRO A 725 -12.18 -7.39 -31.59
N PHE A 726 -12.97 -6.73 -30.75
CA PHE A 726 -12.61 -5.41 -30.20
C PHE A 726 -11.50 -5.53 -29.16
N TRP A 727 -11.55 -6.54 -28.29
CA TRP A 727 -10.48 -6.85 -27.36
C TRP A 727 -9.16 -7.12 -28.08
N LYS A 728 -9.16 -7.94 -29.14
CA LYS A 728 -7.94 -8.23 -29.92
C LYS A 728 -7.29 -6.95 -30.44
N LYS A 729 -8.10 -6.07 -31.05
CA LYS A 729 -7.65 -4.75 -31.52
C LYS A 729 -7.02 -3.93 -30.38
N VAL A 730 -7.69 -3.83 -29.23
CA VAL A 730 -7.19 -3.06 -28.08
C VAL A 730 -5.94 -3.69 -27.48
N ALA A 731 -5.88 -5.02 -27.41
CA ALA A 731 -4.74 -5.77 -26.90
C ALA A 731 -3.51 -5.60 -27.80
N ASP A 732 -3.68 -5.61 -29.12
CA ASP A 732 -2.60 -5.37 -30.10
C ASP A 732 -1.96 -4.00 -29.90
N TYR A 733 -2.74 -2.92 -29.80
CA TYR A 733 -2.18 -1.59 -29.52
C TYR A 733 -1.63 -1.48 -28.09
N GLY A 734 -2.24 -2.17 -27.13
CA GLY A 734 -1.78 -2.24 -25.75
C GLY A 734 -0.38 -2.83 -25.61
N ILE A 735 -0.01 -3.80 -26.45
CA ILE A 735 1.36 -4.33 -26.54
C ILE A 735 2.35 -3.22 -26.87
N PHE A 736 2.07 -2.40 -27.88
CA PHE A 736 2.98 -1.32 -28.26
C PHE A 736 3.08 -0.23 -27.20
N ASN A 737 1.95 0.15 -26.57
CA ASN A 737 1.97 1.06 -25.41
C ASN A 737 2.84 0.51 -24.27
N SER A 738 2.76 -0.80 -24.00
CA SER A 738 3.57 -1.45 -22.96
C SER A 738 5.06 -1.48 -23.31
N LEU A 739 5.43 -1.74 -24.57
CA LEU A 739 6.82 -1.68 -25.02
C LEU A 739 7.38 -0.25 -24.88
N SER A 740 6.63 0.75 -25.32
CA SER A 740 6.99 2.16 -25.13
C SER A 740 7.12 2.52 -23.66
N GLN A 741 6.16 2.13 -22.80
CA GLN A 741 6.21 2.35 -21.36
C GLN A 741 7.45 1.70 -20.73
N THR A 742 7.79 0.48 -21.13
CA THR A 742 8.97 -0.26 -20.66
C THR A 742 10.26 0.48 -21.02
N LEU A 743 10.38 0.94 -22.27
CA LEU A 743 11.53 1.73 -22.71
C LEU A 743 11.65 3.04 -21.93
N LEU A 744 10.55 3.79 -21.79
CA LEU A 744 10.51 5.05 -21.05
C LEU A 744 10.90 4.84 -19.58
N LYS A 745 10.34 3.83 -18.90
CA LYS A 745 10.69 3.46 -17.52
C LYS A 745 12.20 3.28 -17.33
N ILE A 746 12.83 2.50 -18.21
CA ILE A 746 14.23 2.12 -18.06
C ILE A 746 15.19 3.27 -18.43
N THR A 747 14.79 4.19 -19.31
CA THR A 747 15.69 5.20 -19.88
C THR A 747 15.50 6.61 -19.34
N ALA A 748 14.36 6.90 -18.71
CA ALA A 748 14.12 8.16 -18.01
C ALA A 748 15.12 8.37 -16.86
N PRO A 749 15.30 9.62 -16.38
CA PRO A 749 16.01 9.91 -15.14
C PRO A 749 15.39 9.13 -13.96
N GLY A 750 16.19 8.73 -12.98
CA GLY A 750 15.76 7.85 -11.89
C GLY A 750 16.20 6.39 -12.06
N VAL A 751 15.79 5.55 -11.10
CA VAL A 751 16.11 4.12 -10.98
C VAL A 751 14.89 3.29 -11.41
N PRO A 752 14.92 2.58 -12.54
CA PRO A 752 13.79 1.73 -12.94
C PRO A 752 13.54 0.60 -11.93
N ASP A 753 12.28 0.43 -11.57
CA ASP A 753 11.81 -0.68 -10.75
C ASP A 753 11.02 -1.70 -11.59
N ILE A 754 11.28 -2.98 -11.33
CA ILE A 754 10.59 -4.09 -11.98
C ILE A 754 9.91 -4.90 -10.87
N TYR A 755 8.59 -4.89 -10.87
CA TYR A 755 7.82 -5.78 -10.00
C TYR A 755 7.90 -7.22 -10.51
N GLN A 756 7.97 -8.19 -9.60
CA GLN A 756 8.17 -9.58 -9.97
C GLN A 756 7.21 -10.06 -11.07
N GLY A 757 7.79 -10.55 -12.17
CA GLY A 757 7.07 -11.11 -13.30
C GLY A 757 6.65 -10.12 -14.38
N THR A 758 6.80 -8.80 -14.20
CA THR A 758 6.35 -7.79 -15.18
C THR A 758 7.28 -7.59 -16.39
N GLU A 759 8.38 -8.33 -16.46
CA GLU A 759 9.11 -8.57 -17.71
C GLU A 759 8.26 -9.32 -18.76
N PHE A 760 7.18 -9.98 -18.33
CA PHE A 760 6.09 -10.51 -19.16
C PHE A 760 4.83 -9.63 -19.05
N TRP A 761 3.75 -10.01 -19.73
CA TRP A 761 2.47 -9.31 -19.64
C TRP A 761 1.85 -9.39 -18.23
N ASP A 762 1.76 -8.25 -17.55
CA ASP A 762 1.11 -8.09 -16.26
C ASP A 762 -0.38 -7.73 -16.44
N LEU A 763 -1.20 -8.78 -16.47
CA LEU A 763 -2.65 -8.70 -16.57
C LEU A 763 -3.35 -8.90 -15.21
N SER A 764 -2.69 -8.48 -14.14
CA SER A 764 -3.19 -8.63 -12.78
C SER A 764 -4.26 -7.59 -12.41
N HIS A 765 -5.17 -7.97 -11.52
CA HIS A 765 -6.06 -7.06 -10.78
C HIS A 765 -5.36 -6.57 -9.50
N VAL A 766 -6.10 -5.86 -8.64
CA VAL A 766 -5.62 -5.41 -7.33
C VAL A 766 -5.28 -6.59 -6.42
N ASP A 767 -4.42 -6.38 -5.42
CA ASP A 767 -4.17 -7.29 -4.30
C ASP A 767 -5.46 -8.03 -3.85
N PRO A 768 -5.45 -9.37 -3.70
CA PRO A 768 -4.30 -10.28 -3.78
C PRO A 768 -3.94 -10.77 -5.20
N ASP A 769 -4.60 -10.33 -6.27
CA ASP A 769 -4.37 -10.87 -7.62
C ASP A 769 -2.98 -10.52 -8.18
N ASN A 770 -2.44 -9.35 -7.85
CA ASN A 770 -1.07 -8.94 -8.17
C ASN A 770 0.00 -9.62 -7.28
N ARG A 771 -0.38 -10.53 -6.38
CA ARG A 771 0.53 -11.30 -5.52
C ARG A 771 0.57 -12.79 -5.90
N ARG A 772 0.00 -13.15 -7.06
CA ARG A 772 0.06 -14.52 -7.57
C ARG A 772 1.52 -14.98 -7.80
N PRO A 773 1.80 -16.29 -7.70
CA PRO A 773 3.14 -16.82 -7.93
C PRO A 773 3.66 -16.50 -9.33
N VAL A 774 4.98 -16.31 -9.44
CA VAL A 774 5.68 -16.06 -10.71
C VAL A 774 6.38 -17.33 -11.16
N ASP A 775 6.13 -17.73 -12.41
CA ASP A 775 6.85 -18.84 -13.05
C ASP A 775 8.23 -18.36 -13.54
N PHE A 776 9.23 -18.52 -12.66
CA PHE A 776 10.62 -18.16 -12.96
C PHE A 776 11.33 -19.18 -13.84
N ASP A 777 10.95 -20.47 -13.79
CA ASP A 777 11.56 -21.51 -14.61
C ASP A 777 11.34 -21.22 -16.10
N ARG A 778 10.11 -20.87 -16.48
CA ARG A 778 9.78 -20.45 -17.84
C ARG A 778 10.56 -19.21 -18.27
N ARG A 779 10.73 -18.23 -17.38
CA ARG A 779 11.47 -16.99 -17.68
C ARG A 779 12.96 -17.24 -17.88
N ILE A 780 13.55 -18.12 -17.08
CA ILE A 780 14.94 -18.58 -17.21
C ILE A 780 15.16 -19.21 -18.59
N GLU A 781 14.29 -20.14 -18.98
CA GLU A 781 14.37 -20.84 -20.27
C GLU A 781 14.25 -19.84 -21.43
N VAL A 782 13.20 -19.01 -21.42
CA VAL A 782 12.94 -18.04 -22.48
C VAL A 782 14.07 -17.00 -22.61
N LEU A 783 14.61 -16.47 -21.50
CA LEU A 783 15.69 -15.50 -21.56
C LEU A 783 16.95 -16.11 -22.17
N ARG A 784 17.26 -17.35 -21.82
CA ARG A 784 18.40 -18.09 -22.39
C ARG A 784 18.24 -18.25 -23.90
N ASP A 785 17.06 -18.68 -24.36
CA ASP A 785 16.77 -18.87 -25.78
C ASP A 785 16.84 -17.54 -26.56
N ILE A 786 16.27 -16.46 -26.00
CA ILE A 786 16.36 -15.12 -26.59
C ILE A 786 17.81 -14.70 -26.77
N LYS A 787 18.66 -14.86 -25.75
CA LYS A 787 20.08 -14.50 -25.84
C LYS A 787 20.82 -15.32 -26.90
N GLN A 788 20.62 -16.64 -26.91
CA GLN A 788 21.27 -17.52 -27.88
C GLN A 788 20.88 -17.17 -29.34
N GLN A 789 19.60 -16.89 -29.58
CA GLN A 789 19.12 -16.51 -30.91
C GLN A 789 19.63 -15.11 -31.30
N ALA A 790 19.67 -14.15 -30.37
CA ALA A 790 20.17 -12.80 -30.62
C ALA A 790 21.66 -12.78 -31.02
N GLU A 791 22.47 -13.70 -30.50
CA GLU A 791 23.87 -13.87 -30.91
C GLU A 791 24.02 -14.44 -32.34
N THR A 792 23.04 -15.22 -32.79
CA THR A 792 23.07 -15.88 -34.11
C THR A 792 22.52 -14.97 -35.20
N ASP A 793 21.29 -14.50 -35.04
CA ASP A 793 20.62 -13.58 -35.96
C ASP A 793 19.53 -12.79 -35.21
N ILE A 794 19.89 -11.60 -34.75
CA ILE A 794 18.98 -10.74 -34.00
C ILE A 794 17.78 -10.26 -34.82
N LEU A 795 17.93 -10.10 -36.14
CA LEU A 795 16.83 -9.60 -36.98
C LEU A 795 15.79 -10.68 -37.19
N GLN A 796 16.22 -11.93 -37.44
CA GLN A 796 15.30 -13.06 -37.51
C GLN A 796 14.57 -13.27 -36.18
N LEU A 797 15.28 -13.19 -35.04
CA LEU A 797 14.65 -13.24 -33.73
C LEU A 797 13.59 -12.16 -33.57
N ILE A 798 13.89 -10.91 -33.94
CA ILE A 798 12.93 -9.80 -33.81
C ILE A 798 11.69 -10.03 -34.68
N GLU A 799 11.84 -10.53 -35.91
CA GLU A 799 10.71 -10.93 -36.75
C GLU A 799 9.81 -11.97 -36.07
N ASP A 800 10.42 -13.01 -35.49
CA ASP A 800 9.69 -14.06 -34.78
C ASP A 800 8.97 -13.50 -33.53
N LEU A 801 9.65 -12.65 -32.75
CA LEU A 801 9.09 -12.00 -31.56
C LEU A 801 7.91 -11.07 -31.90
N MET A 802 7.97 -10.37 -33.03
CA MET A 802 6.85 -9.54 -33.49
C MET A 802 5.68 -10.39 -33.97
N ALA A 803 5.96 -11.52 -34.64
CA ALA A 803 4.95 -12.44 -35.13
C ALA A 803 4.18 -13.15 -34.00
N THR A 804 4.82 -13.37 -32.85
CA THR A 804 4.21 -14.05 -31.68
C THR A 804 4.13 -13.17 -30.44
N ARG A 805 4.05 -11.85 -30.62
CA ARG A 805 4.11 -10.83 -29.54
C ARG A 805 3.18 -11.08 -28.36
N GLU A 806 2.08 -11.80 -28.55
CA GLU A 806 1.12 -12.18 -27.51
C GLU A 806 1.73 -13.05 -26.40
N ASP A 807 2.84 -13.75 -26.65
CA ASP A 807 3.51 -14.64 -25.69
C ASP A 807 4.46 -13.96 -24.68
N ALA A 808 4.58 -12.63 -24.77
CA ALA A 808 5.39 -11.74 -23.93
C ALA A 808 6.91 -11.79 -24.13
N ARG A 809 7.43 -12.68 -25.00
CA ARG A 809 8.88 -12.78 -25.24
C ARG A 809 9.48 -11.47 -25.77
N ILE A 810 8.70 -10.72 -26.55
CA ILE A 810 9.11 -9.41 -27.08
C ILE A 810 9.37 -8.38 -25.97
N LYS A 811 8.59 -8.42 -24.88
CA LYS A 811 8.77 -7.52 -23.74
C LYS A 811 10.02 -7.89 -22.94
N LEU A 812 10.22 -9.19 -22.67
CA LEU A 812 11.43 -9.68 -22.02
C LEU A 812 12.70 -9.36 -22.83
N PHE A 813 12.65 -9.54 -24.15
CA PHE A 813 13.74 -9.13 -25.05
C PHE A 813 14.06 -7.64 -24.91
N LEU A 814 13.04 -6.77 -24.99
CA LEU A 814 13.22 -5.33 -24.83
C LEU A 814 13.82 -4.99 -23.46
N THR A 815 13.28 -5.55 -22.39
CA THR A 815 13.79 -5.34 -21.02
C THR A 815 15.27 -5.72 -20.92
N ALA A 816 15.65 -6.92 -21.38
CA ALA A 816 17.03 -7.39 -21.33
C ALA A 816 17.99 -6.48 -22.14
N ARG A 817 17.63 -6.12 -23.38
CA ARG A 817 18.47 -5.26 -24.24
C ARG A 817 18.66 -3.86 -23.68
N VAL A 818 17.59 -3.25 -23.16
CA VAL A 818 17.64 -1.88 -22.62
C VAL A 818 18.36 -1.84 -21.27
N LEU A 819 18.18 -2.85 -20.42
CA LEU A 819 18.94 -2.97 -19.16
C LEU A 819 20.43 -3.21 -19.40
N GLU A 820 20.79 -4.04 -20.38
CA GLU A 820 22.17 -4.24 -20.80
C GLU A 820 22.79 -2.91 -21.27
N ALA A 821 22.09 -2.15 -22.11
CA ALA A 821 22.53 -0.83 -22.54
C ALA A 821 22.66 0.14 -21.36
N ARG A 822 21.69 0.14 -20.44
CA ARG A 822 21.71 0.99 -19.24
C ARG A 822 22.92 0.69 -18.36
N LYS A 823 23.22 -0.59 -18.14
CA LYS A 823 24.40 -1.04 -17.38
C LYS A 823 25.70 -0.65 -18.06
N LYS A 824 25.77 -0.76 -19.40
CA LYS A 824 26.96 -0.42 -20.19
C LYS A 824 27.24 1.09 -20.23
N TYR A 825 26.20 1.91 -20.32
CA TYR A 825 26.29 3.38 -20.40
C TYR A 825 25.78 4.05 -19.12
N LEU A 826 26.14 3.48 -17.96
CA LEU A 826 25.61 3.82 -16.65
C LEU A 826 25.66 5.33 -16.36
N GLU A 827 26.79 5.98 -16.61
CA GLU A 827 26.99 7.42 -16.32
C GLU A 827 25.99 8.32 -17.07
N VAL A 828 25.64 7.94 -18.31
CA VAL A 828 24.64 8.66 -19.11
C VAL A 828 23.25 8.58 -18.48
N PHE A 829 22.87 7.42 -17.96
CA PHE A 829 21.55 7.22 -17.37
C PHE A 829 21.45 7.72 -15.92
N GLN A 830 22.54 7.61 -15.17
CA GLN A 830 22.61 7.98 -13.76
C GLN A 830 22.86 9.48 -13.54
N SER A 831 23.68 10.09 -14.40
CA SER A 831 24.15 11.48 -14.22
C SER A 831 23.98 12.37 -15.46
N GLY A 832 23.65 11.80 -16.62
CA GLY A 832 23.49 12.57 -17.85
C GLY A 832 22.28 13.49 -17.85
N ASP A 833 22.42 14.60 -18.58
CA ASP A 833 21.37 15.60 -18.81
C ASP A 833 20.11 14.97 -19.40
N TYR A 834 18.95 15.58 -19.20
CA TYR A 834 17.71 15.22 -19.89
C TYR A 834 17.31 16.32 -20.87
N ARG A 835 17.22 16.00 -22.17
CA ARG A 835 16.84 16.96 -23.22
C ARG A 835 15.71 16.43 -24.08
N PRO A 836 14.49 17.00 -24.00
CA PRO A 836 13.42 16.69 -24.94
C PRO A 836 13.86 16.98 -26.37
N LEU A 837 13.54 16.09 -27.31
CA LEU A 837 13.84 16.29 -28.72
C LEU A 837 12.61 16.75 -29.47
N GLN A 838 12.79 17.72 -30.36
CA GLN A 838 11.70 18.22 -31.18
C GLN A 838 11.38 17.22 -32.30
N VAL A 839 10.13 16.76 -32.32
CA VAL A 839 9.59 15.93 -33.40
C VAL A 839 8.84 16.83 -34.39
N ALA A 840 9.08 16.62 -35.68
CA ALA A 840 8.40 17.31 -36.78
C ALA A 840 7.76 16.30 -37.75
N GLY A 841 6.85 16.77 -38.59
CA GLY A 841 6.15 15.95 -39.60
C GLY A 841 4.74 15.52 -39.19
N THR A 842 4.14 14.63 -39.98
CA THR A 842 2.71 14.23 -39.87
C THR A 842 2.35 13.68 -38.48
N PHE A 843 3.19 12.85 -37.88
CA PHE A 843 2.90 12.14 -36.63
C PHE A 843 3.75 12.63 -35.45
N LYS A 844 4.05 13.93 -35.42
CA LYS A 844 4.90 14.53 -34.37
C LYS A 844 4.43 14.30 -32.93
N ASP A 845 3.12 14.23 -32.71
CA ASP A 845 2.52 14.06 -31.37
C ASP A 845 2.38 12.57 -30.98
N ASN A 846 2.75 11.66 -31.89
CA ASN A 846 2.68 10.21 -31.72
C ASN A 846 4.04 9.60 -31.31
N VAL A 847 5.02 10.43 -30.96
CA VAL A 847 6.37 9.99 -30.56
C VAL A 847 6.79 10.74 -29.31
N VAL A 848 7.18 10.01 -28.28
CA VAL A 848 7.94 10.56 -27.15
C VAL A 848 9.42 10.41 -27.50
N ALA A 849 10.15 11.53 -27.54
CA ALA A 849 11.57 11.52 -27.86
C ALA A 849 12.39 12.43 -26.94
N PHE A 850 13.50 11.91 -26.43
CA PHE A 850 14.45 12.68 -25.64
C PHE A 850 15.86 12.11 -25.78
N ALA A 851 16.85 12.96 -25.50
CA ALA A 851 18.25 12.59 -25.40
C ALA A 851 18.70 12.59 -23.93
N ARG A 852 19.59 11.64 -23.59
CA ARG A 852 20.43 11.72 -22.41
C ARG A 852 21.88 11.85 -22.84
N SER A 853 22.62 12.77 -22.24
CA SER A 853 24.01 13.03 -22.61
C SER A 853 24.88 13.16 -21.37
N PHE A 854 26.02 12.46 -21.37
CA PHE A 854 27.07 12.63 -20.37
C PHE A 854 28.42 12.56 -21.08
N GLU A 855 29.24 13.60 -20.90
CA GLU A 855 30.49 13.80 -21.65
C GLU A 855 30.27 13.64 -23.17
N ASP A 856 31.04 12.77 -23.82
CA ASP A 856 30.99 12.54 -25.26
C ASP A 856 29.92 11.52 -25.68
N THR A 857 29.25 10.87 -24.72
CA THR A 857 28.23 9.86 -25.02
C THR A 857 26.83 10.48 -24.97
N THR A 858 26.07 10.27 -26.04
CA THR A 858 24.66 10.64 -26.12
C THR A 858 23.82 9.43 -26.50
N VAL A 859 22.68 9.28 -25.83
CA VAL A 859 21.66 8.30 -26.17
C VAL A 859 20.37 9.02 -26.55
N ILE A 860 19.67 8.52 -27.57
CA ILE A 860 18.37 9.01 -28.01
C ILE A 860 17.34 7.92 -27.79
N VAL A 861 16.25 8.27 -27.12
CA VAL A 861 15.11 7.39 -26.84
C VAL A 861 13.96 7.79 -27.77
N ILE A 862 13.36 6.81 -28.43
CA ILE A 862 12.21 7.00 -29.33
C ILE A 862 11.14 5.97 -28.97
N ALA A 863 10.04 6.45 -28.39
CA ALA A 863 8.92 5.61 -27.95
C ALA A 863 7.62 6.08 -28.62
N PRO A 864 7.02 5.27 -29.52
CA PRO A 864 5.71 5.57 -30.11
C PRO A 864 4.58 5.65 -29.09
N ARG A 865 3.60 6.51 -29.35
CA ARG A 865 2.30 6.59 -28.65
C ARG A 865 1.19 6.81 -29.68
N PHE A 866 -0.03 6.47 -29.30
CA PHE A 866 -1.23 6.71 -30.11
C PHE A 866 -1.24 6.02 -31.48
N LEU A 867 -0.99 4.72 -31.49
CA LEU A 867 -0.81 3.95 -32.72
C LEU A 867 -2.13 3.53 -33.39
N ALA A 868 -3.28 3.62 -32.70
CA ALA A 868 -4.57 3.28 -33.29
C ALA A 868 -4.96 4.23 -34.44
N GLY A 869 -4.41 5.44 -34.43
CA GLY A 869 -4.55 6.41 -35.52
C GLY A 869 -3.51 6.31 -36.64
N ILE A 870 -2.51 5.42 -36.53
CA ILE A 870 -1.38 5.33 -37.48
C ILE A 870 -1.45 4.05 -38.30
N VAL A 871 -1.60 2.91 -37.63
CA VAL A 871 -1.60 1.58 -38.27
C VAL A 871 -2.90 0.86 -37.99
N LYS A 872 -3.33 -0.02 -38.90
CA LYS A 872 -4.48 -0.90 -38.64
C LYS A 872 -4.10 -2.01 -37.65
N PRO A 873 -5.09 -2.70 -37.05
CA PRO A 873 -4.80 -3.89 -36.25
C PRO A 873 -3.96 -4.89 -37.07
N GLU A 874 -3.03 -5.59 -36.41
CA GLU A 874 -2.07 -6.53 -37.00
C GLU A 874 -0.98 -5.92 -37.91
N GLU A 875 -1.07 -4.65 -38.31
CA GLU A 875 0.01 -3.94 -39.02
C GLU A 875 1.11 -3.50 -38.03
N MET A 876 2.37 -3.69 -38.41
CA MET A 876 3.51 -3.31 -37.57
C MET A 876 3.79 -1.80 -37.69
N PRO A 877 4.03 -1.07 -36.58
CA PRO A 877 4.29 0.36 -36.60
C PRO A 877 5.78 0.66 -36.92
N ILE A 878 6.31 0.05 -37.98
CA ILE A 878 7.72 0.12 -38.38
C ILE A 878 7.89 0.64 -39.81
N GLY A 879 9.03 1.29 -40.06
CA GLY A 879 9.45 1.70 -41.39
C GLY A 879 8.90 3.05 -41.88
N LYS A 880 9.55 3.58 -42.93
CA LYS A 880 9.26 4.87 -43.57
C LYS A 880 7.83 5.04 -44.07
N GLN A 881 7.20 3.96 -44.57
CA GLN A 881 5.83 4.04 -45.11
C GLN A 881 4.80 4.37 -44.03
N VAL A 882 4.99 3.80 -42.84
CA VAL A 882 4.13 4.05 -41.67
C VAL A 882 4.35 5.46 -41.14
N TRP A 883 5.60 5.83 -40.89
CA TRP A 883 5.96 7.07 -40.22
C TRP A 883 6.03 8.31 -41.13
N LYS A 884 5.90 8.13 -42.44
CA LYS A 884 5.87 9.20 -43.46
C LYS A 884 7.06 10.16 -43.32
N ASP A 885 6.79 11.46 -43.22
CA ASP A 885 7.77 12.54 -43.09
C ASP A 885 8.16 12.82 -41.63
N THR A 886 7.74 11.99 -40.67
CA THR A 886 7.99 12.21 -39.25
C THR A 886 9.48 12.02 -38.92
N LYS A 887 10.07 13.01 -38.26
CA LYS A 887 11.52 13.07 -38.01
C LYS A 887 11.84 13.82 -36.71
N LEU A 888 13.01 13.52 -36.14
CA LEU A 888 13.63 14.32 -35.08
C LEU A 888 14.50 15.41 -35.70
N GLU A 889 14.40 16.61 -35.14
CA GLU A 889 15.35 17.69 -35.39
C GLU A 889 16.55 17.50 -34.45
N LEU A 890 17.74 17.29 -35.01
CA LEU A 890 18.98 17.07 -34.26
C LEU A 890 19.89 18.29 -34.41
N SER A 891 20.67 18.63 -33.37
CA SER A 891 21.63 19.72 -33.49
C SER A 891 22.83 19.30 -34.36
N ASP A 892 23.46 20.23 -35.08
CA ASP A 892 24.67 19.97 -35.89
C ASP A 892 25.86 19.38 -35.11
N LYS A 893 25.82 19.45 -33.77
CA LYS A 893 26.83 18.89 -32.86
C LYS A 893 26.61 17.43 -32.51
N MET A 894 25.47 16.84 -32.89
CA MET A 894 25.17 15.43 -32.63
C MET A 894 25.82 14.53 -33.69
N PRO A 895 26.20 13.29 -33.34
CA PRO A 895 26.75 12.31 -34.28
C PRO A 895 25.83 12.07 -35.47
N SER A 896 26.42 11.81 -36.64
CA SER A 896 25.69 11.42 -37.85
C SER A 896 25.38 9.92 -37.89
N VAL A 897 26.08 9.10 -37.12
CA VAL A 897 25.88 7.64 -37.08
C VAL A 897 25.56 7.21 -35.65
N TRP A 898 24.51 6.42 -35.53
CA TRP A 898 24.03 5.86 -34.27
C TRP A 898 24.00 4.35 -34.36
N LYS A 899 24.13 3.68 -33.21
CA LYS A 899 23.84 2.26 -33.09
C LYS A 899 22.58 2.07 -32.26
N ASP A 900 21.58 1.39 -32.80
CA ASP A 900 20.42 1.00 -32.02
C ASP A 900 20.79 -0.14 -31.07
N ALA A 901 20.68 0.11 -29.76
CA ALA A 901 20.96 -0.86 -28.72
C ALA A 901 19.95 -2.01 -28.71
N ILE A 902 18.74 -1.84 -29.27
CA ILE A 902 17.75 -2.91 -29.33
C ILE A 902 18.10 -3.89 -30.46
N THR A 903 18.26 -3.38 -31.68
CA THR A 903 18.44 -4.18 -32.92
C THR A 903 19.89 -4.42 -33.33
N ASN A 904 20.85 -3.76 -32.69
CA ASN A 904 22.27 -3.69 -33.07
C ASN A 904 22.55 -3.11 -34.47
N GLN A 905 21.56 -2.50 -35.13
CA GLN A 905 21.72 -1.93 -36.46
C GLN A 905 22.24 -0.48 -36.43
N PRO A 906 23.02 -0.06 -37.43
CA PRO A 906 23.37 1.34 -37.60
C PRO A 906 22.17 2.16 -38.08
N VAL A 907 22.06 3.39 -37.60
CA VAL A 907 21.05 4.35 -38.04
C VAL A 907 21.76 5.66 -38.38
N GLU A 908 21.60 6.12 -39.62
CA GLU A 908 22.21 7.35 -40.10
C GLU A 908 21.29 8.56 -39.87
N SER A 909 21.90 9.70 -39.61
CA SER A 909 21.23 11.00 -39.48
C SER A 909 22.06 12.09 -40.13
N ASN A 910 21.39 13.11 -40.67
CA ASN A 910 22.05 14.24 -41.35
C ASN A 910 21.37 15.55 -40.94
N GLY A 911 21.65 16.01 -39.72
CA GLY A 911 20.94 17.12 -39.05
C GLY A 911 19.48 16.81 -38.66
N THR A 912 18.89 15.78 -39.26
CA THR A 912 17.60 15.21 -38.88
C THR A 912 17.67 13.69 -38.91
N LEU A 913 16.79 13.05 -38.15
CA LEU A 913 16.66 11.60 -38.10
C LEU A 913 15.20 11.21 -38.40
N ALA A 914 14.97 10.48 -39.49
CA ALA A 914 13.63 10.00 -39.81
C ALA A 914 13.19 8.92 -38.81
N ILE A 915 11.99 9.07 -38.24
CA ILE A 915 11.44 8.09 -37.29
C ILE A 915 11.27 6.73 -37.97
N GLY A 916 10.86 6.72 -39.24
CA GLY A 916 10.74 5.50 -40.02
C GLY A 916 12.06 4.76 -40.25
N ASP A 917 13.21 5.45 -40.18
CA ASP A 917 14.53 4.81 -40.25
C ASP A 917 14.94 4.25 -38.88
N ALA A 918 14.74 5.03 -37.83
CA ALA A 918 15.02 4.59 -36.46
C ALA A 918 14.16 3.38 -36.04
N LEU A 919 12.92 3.31 -36.52
CA LEU A 919 11.96 2.24 -36.26
C LEU A 919 11.86 1.27 -37.45
N SER A 920 12.97 0.93 -38.09
CA SER A 920 12.97 0.05 -39.26
C SER A 920 12.68 -1.42 -38.90
N TYR A 921 13.17 -1.87 -37.75
CA TYR A 921 13.15 -3.29 -37.36
C TYR A 921 12.36 -3.56 -36.09
N PHE A 922 12.25 -2.58 -35.19
CA PHE A 922 11.57 -2.73 -33.90
C PHE A 922 10.66 -1.51 -33.63
N PRO A 923 9.50 -1.68 -32.96
CA PRO A 923 8.52 -0.60 -32.72
C PRO A 923 8.94 0.42 -31.65
N ALA A 924 10.22 0.47 -31.27
CA ALA A 924 10.83 1.46 -30.40
C ALA A 924 12.34 1.49 -30.68
N ALA A 925 13.05 2.56 -30.29
CA ALA A 925 14.51 2.64 -30.50
C ALA A 925 15.24 3.25 -29.30
N LEU A 926 16.44 2.71 -29.02
CA LEU A 926 17.42 3.28 -28.11
C LEU A 926 18.74 3.45 -28.86
N LEU A 927 18.97 4.65 -29.38
CA LEU A 927 20.12 4.93 -30.22
C LEU A 927 21.29 5.45 -29.39
N ILE A 928 22.47 4.87 -29.57
CA ILE A 928 23.71 5.27 -28.88
C ILE A 928 24.66 5.92 -29.88
N SER A 929 25.26 7.05 -29.50
CA SER A 929 26.32 7.71 -30.27
C SER A 929 27.47 6.76 -30.57
N GLN A 930 27.94 6.72 -31.82
CA GLN A 930 29.14 6.00 -32.24
C GLN A 930 30.36 6.92 -32.33
#